data_AF-A0A518BG16-F1
#
_entry.id   AF-A0A518BG16-F1
#
_cell.length_a   1.000
_cell.length_b   1.000
_cell.length_c   1.000
_cell.angle_alpha   90.00
_cell.angle_beta   90.00
_cell.angle_gamma   90.00
#
_symmetry.space_group_name_H-M   'P 1'
#
loop_
_entity.id
_entity.type
_entity.pdbx_description
1 polymer ?
#
loop_
_entity_poly.entity_id
_entity_poly.type
_entity_poly.pdbx_seq_one_letter_code
_entity_poly.pdbx_strand_id
1 'polypeptide(L)'
;MRTSHPCLLAVVALAANAQGQTLVADIDPSPFTGDHSCAPAGFVEAGGQVYFAASDVVHGRELWRTDGTAAGTVLVADLVPGAASSAPFALTALSGGRIAFAAETPASGRELWITDGTAAGTQLVADLFPGEVGSSPDGLTSLAGGLVFFAGDAAHGREPWFSDGTAAGTLRLADIAPGATSSSSGGERMAVLGAEVYFAAKSTGFGGWDLWKSDGTPGGTASVAPVTGIYFETIGDLTSFAGAIWFTGEDATLGNELWRSDGTSSGTQVFVDHQPGSGGSDPRDLTAAGGRLYFHAYRADTGRELVSTDGTPVGTQVVDLVPGASGSNPLYLTAFGGQVAFRATTPGEGIEPWISDGSVAGTHLLGDIVAGAGSSSPSELAVSGGRVVFRAFRADVGNELWSSDGTPGGVLLAGDLEPGTASSAPQTLVGTGLGVLFDADVTGLDREPWLSDGTPGGTALLREINVPPTSASSSPDNFAAVADRLFLRANDGSTGPELWVSDGTQPGTHLVLDGIPGAAGLNPSRIEALGDLAIFGASAPGQGFEPWVSDGTAAGTHQLADIAPGVVGSLFTPLGVVDDELLFMALNATLGRELWTTDGTSVGTHLVVDIYPGAASSEPTVLGRVGDRIVFAANDGVAGREPWITDGTAAGTTLLADLGFGASGSSPAYGLASGGVVYFAADDQAGAGVELWVTDGTAAGTQLAVDVRPGIASSEPRPLVAIGDQLYFSALDVSELRQLFVTDGTAAGTLQLTSFTSDWNGGPIPGAAVAAGDRLFFIQQEVLAEPELWVTDGSVAGTQAFAADGVYASVFGFESLAKPGLGTRALITLDDGVSGPELWVVGSDLGAPVLLADVNPGLGAGLPGGATLVGELVFFSADDGVNGRELHALALPDVGNWKAQVFGSGCGSPAPTIAAAGSATVGDLFTVTVDGLAPLAFTNLYLGSGPSNLPLGGGCSILIANPTPFLGGFASFGGEYVQNVAVPATPGLAGIEVWLQAFAFETGGPALGLGVLSQALAILLGS
;
A
#
# COMPACT_ATOMS: atom_id res chain seq x y z
N MET A 1 -10.73 -37.58 26.18
CA MET A 1 -11.14 -36.60 27.22
C MET A 1 -9.96 -35.70 27.54
N ARG A 2 -9.74 -34.70 26.68
CA ARG A 2 -9.18 -33.40 27.06
C ARG A 2 -10.29 -32.38 26.80
N THR A 3 -10.27 -31.29 27.56
CA THR A 3 -11.39 -30.34 27.64
C THR A 3 -11.31 -29.28 26.56
N SER A 4 -12.39 -29.15 25.80
CA SER A 4 -12.72 -28.00 24.97
C SER A 4 -12.69 -26.70 25.78
N HIS A 5 -12.11 -25.65 25.22
CA HIS A 5 -12.34 -24.26 25.65
C HIS A 5 -12.97 -23.51 24.46
N PRO A 6 -14.21 -23.01 24.58
CA PRO A 6 -14.80 -22.13 23.59
C PRO A 6 -14.29 -20.69 23.82
N CYS A 7 -13.97 -19.96 22.75
CA CYS A 7 -13.82 -18.51 22.80
C CYS A 7 -15.21 -17.89 22.92
N LEU A 8 -15.43 -16.97 23.86
CA LEU A 8 -16.72 -16.28 23.99
C LEU A 8 -16.57 -14.91 24.66
N LEU A 9 -16.91 -13.89 23.88
CA LEU A 9 -17.22 -12.47 24.17
C LEU A 9 -17.03 -11.93 25.62
N ALA A 10 -16.31 -10.82 25.72
CA ALA A 10 -16.49 -9.85 26.81
C ALA A 10 -16.64 -8.42 26.24
N VAL A 11 -17.79 -7.78 26.50
CA VAL A 11 -18.07 -6.39 26.11
C VAL A 11 -17.73 -5.44 27.26
N VAL A 12 -17.09 -4.31 26.96
CA VAL A 12 -17.29 -3.06 27.71
C VAL A 12 -17.55 -1.92 26.72
N ALA A 13 -18.59 -1.13 26.99
CA ALA A 13 -19.01 -0.02 26.14
C ALA A 13 -18.16 1.25 26.33
N LEU A 14 -18.16 2.10 25.31
CA LEU A 14 -17.59 3.45 25.23
C LEU A 14 -17.46 4.19 26.57
N ALA A 15 -16.21 4.39 26.99
CA ALA A 15 -15.76 5.55 27.77
C ALA A 15 -14.34 5.93 27.30
N ALA A 16 -14.10 7.21 27.05
CA ALA A 16 -12.86 7.67 26.42
C ALA A 16 -11.60 7.43 27.28
N ASN A 17 -10.46 7.30 26.60
CA ASN A 17 -9.09 7.13 27.12
C ASN A 17 -8.75 5.77 27.77
N ALA A 18 -8.45 4.78 26.91
CA ALA A 18 -7.52 3.71 27.21
C ALA A 18 -6.65 3.45 25.95
N GLN A 19 -5.32 3.45 26.10
CA GLN A 19 -4.39 3.23 25.00
C GLN A 19 -3.99 1.76 24.92
N GLY A 20 -4.04 1.20 23.72
CA GLY A 20 -3.57 -0.13 23.37
C GLY A 20 -4.36 -0.69 22.19
N GLN A 21 -3.67 -1.15 21.15
CA GLN A 21 -3.77 -2.53 20.66
C GLN A 21 -5.08 -3.21 21.09
N THR A 22 -6.15 -3.11 20.31
CA THR A 22 -7.50 -3.61 20.65
C THR A 22 -8.20 -4.24 19.46
N LEU A 23 -8.72 -5.46 19.65
CA LEU A 23 -9.45 -6.27 18.67
C LEU A 23 -10.37 -5.48 17.72
N VAL A 24 -10.10 -5.57 16.41
CA VAL A 24 -11.03 -5.20 15.35
C VAL A 24 -12.01 -6.36 15.09
N ALA A 25 -11.63 -7.48 14.45
CA ALA A 25 -12.53 -8.61 14.16
C ALA A 25 -11.86 -9.99 13.97
N ASP A 26 -12.57 -11.05 14.36
CA ASP A 26 -12.33 -12.50 14.12
C ASP A 26 -13.70 -13.24 14.27
N ILE A 27 -13.83 -14.43 14.92
CA ILE A 27 -15.02 -15.31 14.85
C ILE A 27 -15.88 -15.39 16.15
N ASP A 28 -15.94 -16.54 16.85
CA ASP A 28 -17.07 -17.01 17.67
C ASP A 28 -16.62 -18.12 18.65
N PRO A 29 -17.47 -18.71 19.52
CA PRO A 29 -17.37 -20.12 19.93
C PRO A 29 -17.48 -21.13 18.76
N SER A 30 -16.57 -21.02 17.79
CA SER A 30 -16.50 -21.71 16.50
C SER A 30 -16.33 -23.24 16.60
N PRO A 31 -16.52 -24.01 15.49
CA PRO A 31 -16.39 -25.47 15.47
C PRO A 31 -14.94 -26.00 15.60
N PHE A 32 -13.95 -25.11 15.69
CA PHE A 32 -12.52 -25.40 15.83
C PHE A 32 -12.23 -26.51 16.86
N THR A 33 -11.54 -27.57 16.42
CA THR A 33 -11.19 -28.73 17.26
C THR A 33 -9.86 -28.55 18.00
N GLY A 34 -9.00 -27.67 17.50
CA GLY A 34 -7.59 -27.53 17.90
C GLY A 34 -6.61 -27.25 16.76
N ASP A 35 -7.09 -27.16 15.51
CA ASP A 35 -6.30 -27.59 14.33
C ASP A 35 -6.46 -26.71 13.05
N HIS A 36 -6.96 -25.46 13.09
CA HIS A 36 -7.39 -24.69 11.87
C HIS A 36 -7.16 -23.14 11.91
N SER A 37 -6.28 -22.58 11.06
CA SER A 37 -6.00 -21.09 10.69
C SER A 37 -5.16 -20.07 7.96
N CYS A 38 -5.38 -18.84 7.33
CA CYS A 38 -4.76 -18.25 6.09
C CYS A 38 -4.96 -16.69 5.95
N ALA A 39 -5.47 -16.14 4.84
CA ALA A 39 -5.45 -14.71 4.46
C ALA A 39 -6.59 -14.12 3.53
N PRO A 40 -7.33 -13.05 3.92
CA PRO A 40 -8.30 -12.32 3.06
C PRO A 40 -7.67 -11.11 2.34
N ALA A 41 -7.97 -10.85 1.05
CA ALA A 41 -7.06 -10.16 0.09
C ALA A 41 -7.26 -8.66 -0.31
N GLY A 42 -6.26 -7.99 -0.89
CA GLY A 42 -6.42 -6.68 -1.59
C GLY A 42 -6.65 -5.41 -0.73
N PHE A 43 -7.89 -4.90 -0.69
CA PHE A 43 -8.37 -3.65 -0.02
C PHE A 43 -8.16 -2.28 -0.74
N VAL A 44 -9.01 -1.25 -0.50
CA VAL A 44 -8.74 0.22 -0.73
C VAL A 44 -9.62 1.14 0.17
N GLU A 45 -9.27 2.43 0.43
CA GLU A 45 -10.11 3.39 1.22
C GLU A 45 -10.94 4.38 0.39
N ALA A 46 -12.22 4.55 0.77
CA ALA A 46 -12.99 5.76 0.49
C ALA A 46 -14.15 5.94 1.48
N GLY A 47 -14.75 7.13 1.50
CA GLY A 47 -15.94 7.41 2.33
C GLY A 47 -15.70 7.36 3.83
N GLY A 48 -14.43 7.31 4.29
CA GLY A 48 -14.08 7.07 5.69
C GLY A 48 -14.31 5.61 6.14
N GLN A 49 -14.48 4.68 5.20
CA GLN A 49 -14.66 3.26 5.48
C GLN A 49 -13.86 2.37 4.54
N VAL A 50 -13.77 1.12 5.00
CA VAL A 50 -12.63 0.23 4.83
C VAL A 50 -13.00 -1.12 5.47
N TYR A 51 -13.80 -1.93 4.79
CA TYR A 51 -14.55 -3.06 5.36
C TYR A 51 -13.75 -4.40 5.32
N PHE A 52 -13.38 -4.96 6.48
CA PHE A 52 -12.53 -6.18 6.63
C PHE A 52 -13.31 -7.51 6.52
N ALA A 53 -12.63 -8.64 6.23
CA ALA A 53 -13.22 -9.94 5.81
C ALA A 53 -12.64 -11.20 6.52
N ALA A 54 -13.36 -12.36 6.50
CA ALA A 54 -12.72 -13.68 6.75
C ALA A 54 -13.38 -14.96 6.15
N SER A 55 -12.81 -16.17 6.38
CA SER A 55 -12.57 -17.32 5.43
C SER A 55 -13.18 -18.71 5.90
N ASP A 56 -14.51 -18.90 6.20
CA ASP A 56 -15.13 -20.23 6.56
C ASP A 56 -16.51 -20.62 6.00
N VAL A 57 -16.63 -21.92 5.67
CA VAL A 57 -17.74 -22.66 5.05
C VAL A 57 -19.15 -22.42 5.62
N VAL A 58 -19.31 -22.16 6.91
CA VAL A 58 -20.60 -21.82 7.52
C VAL A 58 -21.16 -20.52 6.92
N HIS A 59 -20.26 -19.61 6.53
CA HIS A 59 -20.53 -18.42 5.74
C HIS A 59 -19.37 -18.19 4.73
N GLY A 60 -19.21 -19.09 3.75
CA GLY A 60 -18.30 -18.97 2.59
C GLY A 60 -16.92 -18.30 2.79
N ARG A 61 -16.48 -17.49 1.83
CA ARG A 61 -15.51 -16.40 2.05
C ARG A 61 -16.25 -15.18 2.62
N GLU A 62 -17.44 -15.41 3.18
CA GLU A 62 -18.55 -14.49 3.19
C GLU A 62 -18.71 -13.81 4.53
N LEU A 63 -18.64 -12.49 4.56
CA LEU A 63 -17.97 -11.61 3.61
C LEU A 63 -17.12 -10.68 4.46
N TRP A 64 -17.78 -9.97 5.38
CA TRP A 64 -17.16 -9.14 6.40
C TRP A 64 -17.78 -7.73 6.35
N ARG A 65 -17.48 -6.85 7.33
CA ARG A 65 -17.45 -5.38 7.21
C ARG A 65 -17.26 -4.65 8.55
N THR A 66 -16.56 -3.51 8.51
CA THR A 66 -17.13 -2.17 8.84
C THR A 66 -16.06 -1.06 8.81
N ASP A 67 -15.58 -0.54 9.95
CA ASP A 67 -15.22 0.87 10.15
C ASP A 67 -14.12 1.15 11.21
N GLY A 68 -13.44 0.11 11.70
CA GLY A 68 -12.56 0.18 12.89
C GLY A 68 -13.08 -0.59 14.08
N THR A 69 -14.31 -1.11 14.00
CA THR A 69 -14.92 -1.97 15.00
C THR A 69 -15.24 -3.36 14.42
N ALA A 70 -15.55 -4.33 15.28
CA ALA A 70 -15.98 -5.66 14.85
C ALA A 70 -17.32 -5.69 14.07
N ALA A 71 -18.13 -4.62 14.11
CA ALA A 71 -19.59 -4.76 14.13
C ALA A 71 -20.37 -4.35 12.86
N GLY A 72 -20.57 -3.05 12.60
CA GLY A 72 -21.53 -2.58 11.59
C GLY A 72 -22.99 -3.00 11.90
N THR A 73 -23.53 -3.93 11.10
CA THR A 73 -24.85 -4.58 11.22
C THR A 73 -26.08 -3.68 11.03
N VAL A 74 -26.71 -3.73 9.85
CA VAL A 74 -27.91 -2.92 9.49
C VAL A 74 -29.18 -3.73 9.19
N LEU A 75 -29.10 -5.06 9.15
CA LEU A 75 -30.07 -6.01 8.57
C LEU A 75 -30.12 -5.99 7.04
N VAL A 76 -29.06 -6.54 6.44
CA VAL A 76 -28.90 -6.80 4.99
C VAL A 76 -29.84 -7.91 4.47
N ALA A 77 -29.95 -8.02 3.15
CA ALA A 77 -30.63 -9.09 2.41
C ALA A 77 -29.71 -10.33 2.20
N ASP A 78 -29.62 -10.87 0.99
CA ASP A 78 -29.09 -12.21 0.73
C ASP A 78 -28.53 -12.40 -0.71
N LEU A 79 -27.58 -13.36 -0.97
CA LEU A 79 -26.87 -13.39 -2.28
C LEU A 79 -26.32 -14.70 -2.94
N VAL A 80 -26.15 -15.91 -2.36
CA VAL A 80 -26.12 -17.20 -3.15
C VAL A 80 -27.05 -18.31 -2.60
N PRO A 81 -28.03 -18.78 -3.40
CA PRO A 81 -29.12 -20.39 -3.05
C PRO A 81 -28.41 -21.68 -2.59
N GLY A 82 -27.21 -21.59 -2.01
CA GLY A 82 -26.39 -22.75 -1.64
C GLY A 82 -25.15 -22.32 -0.88
N ALA A 83 -24.02 -22.24 -1.59
CA ALA A 83 -22.77 -21.61 -1.18
C ALA A 83 -21.97 -21.23 -2.44
N ALA A 84 -21.02 -20.31 -2.32
CA ALA A 84 -20.09 -19.89 -3.37
C ALA A 84 -18.76 -19.38 -2.79
N SER A 85 -17.87 -19.00 -3.69
CA SER A 85 -16.49 -18.52 -3.52
C SER A 85 -16.17 -17.49 -4.64
N SER A 86 -14.98 -16.86 -4.77
CA SER A 86 -14.73 -15.70 -5.70
C SER A 86 -13.41 -15.05 -6.44
N ALA A 87 -12.00 -14.91 -6.46
CA ALA A 87 -10.51 -15.05 -5.98
C ALA A 87 -9.36 -13.80 -5.99
N PRO A 88 -8.48 -13.37 -4.98
CA PRO A 88 -7.45 -12.20 -4.74
C PRO A 88 -6.62 -11.12 -5.65
N PHE A 89 -6.66 -9.74 -5.37
CA PHE A 89 -6.07 -8.34 -5.80
C PHE A 89 -5.98 -7.48 -7.17
N ALA A 90 -6.61 -6.25 -7.27
CA ALA A 90 -6.24 -5.03 -8.11
C ALA A 90 -7.13 -3.74 -7.88
N LEU A 91 -6.96 -2.98 -6.79
CA LEU A 91 -8.01 -2.10 -6.23
C LEU A 91 -7.79 -0.58 -6.45
N THR A 92 -8.85 0.24 -6.60
CA THR A 92 -8.77 1.73 -6.71
C THR A 92 -10.05 2.49 -6.22
N ALA A 93 -9.87 3.74 -5.75
CA ALA A 93 -10.90 4.66 -5.23
C ALA A 93 -10.81 6.04 -5.93
N LEU A 94 -11.92 6.76 -6.23
CA LEU A 94 -11.84 7.94 -7.14
C LEU A 94 -12.69 9.19 -6.75
N SER A 95 -14.00 9.12 -6.51
CA SER A 95 -14.81 10.22 -5.92
C SER A 95 -15.90 9.71 -4.96
N GLY A 96 -16.70 10.62 -4.38
CA GLY A 96 -17.91 10.47 -3.54
C GLY A 96 -18.06 9.37 -2.45
N GLY A 97 -17.17 8.39 -2.34
CA GLY A 97 -17.29 7.25 -1.44
C GLY A 97 -17.61 5.91 -2.11
N ARG A 98 -17.73 5.84 -3.46
CA ARG A 98 -17.44 4.56 -4.12
C ARG A 98 -15.97 4.23 -3.83
N ILE A 99 -15.69 2.95 -3.83
CA ILE A 99 -14.49 2.32 -3.30
C ILE A 99 -14.45 0.94 -3.96
N ALA A 100 -13.28 0.36 -4.20
CA ALA A 100 -13.22 -0.95 -4.83
C ALA A 100 -13.41 -2.10 -3.81
N PHE A 101 -14.16 -3.15 -4.18
CA PHE A 101 -13.85 -4.54 -3.84
C PHE A 101 -13.17 -5.30 -5.00
N ALA A 102 -13.32 -6.61 -5.15
CA ALA A 102 -13.16 -7.32 -6.43
C ALA A 102 -13.84 -8.73 -6.47
N ALA A 103 -14.31 -9.22 -7.63
CA ALA A 103 -14.97 -10.56 -7.83
C ALA A 103 -14.46 -11.30 -9.11
N GLU A 104 -14.50 -12.63 -9.23
CA GLU A 104 -14.50 -13.50 -10.46
C GLU A 104 -15.69 -14.47 -10.45
N THR A 105 -15.92 -15.14 -11.58
CA THR A 105 -16.81 -16.29 -11.83
C THR A 105 -16.23 -17.21 -12.98
N PRO A 106 -16.95 -18.03 -13.79
CA PRO A 106 -16.39 -18.71 -14.98
C PRO A 106 -16.53 -18.00 -16.35
N ALA A 107 -17.74 -17.93 -16.93
CA ALA A 107 -17.93 -17.81 -18.37
C ALA A 107 -17.99 -16.38 -18.94
N SER A 108 -17.06 -15.57 -18.45
CA SER A 108 -16.84 -14.20 -18.92
C SER A 108 -15.38 -13.74 -18.88
N GLY A 109 -14.46 -14.54 -18.32
CA GLY A 109 -13.12 -14.12 -17.91
C GLY A 109 -13.10 -12.88 -17.01
N ARG A 110 -12.13 -11.97 -17.16
CA ARG A 110 -11.56 -11.28 -15.99
C ARG A 110 -11.87 -9.77 -15.93
N GLU A 111 -13.15 -9.45 -15.65
CA GLU A 111 -13.90 -8.28 -16.19
C GLU A 111 -14.61 -7.27 -15.23
N LEU A 112 -14.19 -7.16 -13.97
CA LEU A 112 -14.79 -6.39 -12.83
C LEU A 112 -16.26 -6.59 -12.40
N TRP A 113 -16.48 -6.63 -11.08
CA TRP A 113 -17.78 -6.36 -10.43
C TRP A 113 -17.82 -4.94 -9.86
N ILE A 114 -18.55 -4.56 -8.77
CA ILE A 114 -18.26 -3.36 -7.93
C ILE A 114 -19.12 -3.20 -6.62
N THR A 115 -20.40 -3.64 -6.49
CA THR A 115 -21.29 -3.68 -5.25
C THR A 115 -21.67 -2.44 -4.40
N ASP A 116 -22.95 -2.04 -4.37
CA ASP A 116 -23.36 -0.72 -3.85
C ASP A 116 -23.20 -0.45 -2.35
N GLY A 117 -23.10 -1.49 -1.51
CA GLY A 117 -23.21 -1.37 -0.05
C GLY A 117 -24.22 -0.32 0.44
N THR A 118 -25.47 -0.37 -0.02
CA THR A 118 -26.57 0.41 0.59
C THR A 118 -27.61 -0.51 1.22
N ALA A 119 -28.81 -0.01 1.53
CA ALA A 119 -29.95 -0.90 1.71
C ALA A 119 -30.30 -1.57 0.35
N ALA A 120 -30.74 -0.76 -0.62
CA ALA A 120 -30.70 -1.04 -2.05
C ALA A 120 -30.85 0.26 -2.86
N GLY A 121 -30.02 0.41 -3.89
CA GLY A 121 -30.02 1.48 -4.90
C GLY A 121 -29.27 1.00 -6.15
N THR A 122 -28.11 0.37 -5.92
CA THR A 122 -27.56 -0.79 -6.64
C THR A 122 -27.79 -0.87 -8.16
N GLN A 123 -26.72 -0.66 -8.94
CA GLN A 123 -26.65 -0.70 -10.42
C GLN A 123 -25.51 -1.65 -10.84
N LEU A 124 -25.40 -2.15 -12.10
CA LEU A 124 -24.09 -2.60 -12.64
C LEU A 124 -23.71 -1.95 -13.96
N VAL A 125 -22.42 -1.94 -14.32
CA VAL A 125 -21.84 -0.97 -15.25
C VAL A 125 -20.99 -1.52 -16.42
N ALA A 126 -19.74 -1.97 -16.19
CA ALA A 126 -18.58 -1.96 -17.13
C ALA A 126 -18.03 -3.29 -17.68
N ASP A 127 -17.42 -3.29 -18.88
CA ASP A 127 -17.81 -4.20 -19.98
C ASP A 127 -16.74 -4.67 -20.98
N LEU A 128 -16.60 -5.98 -21.18
CA LEU A 128 -15.43 -6.67 -21.75
C LEU A 128 -15.67 -7.91 -22.68
N PHE A 129 -14.81 -8.96 -22.68
CA PHE A 129 -14.58 -9.94 -23.79
C PHE A 129 -15.38 -11.26 -23.64
N PRO A 130 -15.89 -11.86 -24.73
CA PRO A 130 -16.88 -12.95 -24.66
C PRO A 130 -16.44 -14.25 -23.97
N GLY A 131 -17.28 -14.75 -23.06
CA GLY A 131 -17.15 -16.11 -22.54
C GLY A 131 -15.96 -16.28 -21.58
N GLU A 132 -15.65 -17.53 -21.18
CA GLU A 132 -14.67 -17.91 -20.15
C GLU A 132 -13.24 -17.31 -20.23
N VAL A 133 -12.89 -16.62 -21.32
CA VAL A 133 -11.55 -16.05 -21.56
C VAL A 133 -11.41 -14.65 -20.97
N GLY A 134 -12.37 -13.77 -21.25
CA GLY A 134 -12.33 -12.36 -20.89
C GLY A 134 -11.07 -11.58 -21.30
N SER A 135 -10.92 -10.39 -20.76
CA SER A 135 -10.08 -9.31 -21.28
C SER A 135 -8.93 -8.89 -20.34
N SER A 136 -9.04 -9.20 -19.03
CA SER A 136 -7.95 -9.48 -18.05
C SER A 136 -7.10 -8.35 -17.40
N PRO A 137 -6.64 -8.53 -16.11
CA PRO A 137 -6.02 -7.58 -15.14
C PRO A 137 -4.92 -6.52 -15.51
N ASP A 138 -4.63 -5.66 -14.51
CA ASP A 138 -3.79 -4.42 -14.42
C ASP A 138 -4.37 -3.07 -14.94
N GLY A 139 -3.93 -1.90 -14.41
CA GLY A 139 -4.18 -0.55 -14.98
C GLY A 139 -4.84 0.55 -14.10
N LEU A 140 -5.77 0.23 -13.19
CA LEU A 140 -6.78 1.08 -12.49
C LEU A 140 -6.34 2.49 -11.97
N THR A 141 -7.07 3.60 -12.27
CA THR A 141 -6.62 5.03 -12.12
C THR A 141 -7.79 6.08 -12.17
N SER A 142 -7.55 7.37 -11.82
CA SER A 142 -8.54 8.43 -11.43
C SER A 142 -8.44 9.82 -12.16
N LEU A 143 -9.54 10.47 -12.65
CA LEU A 143 -9.60 11.30 -13.91
C LEU A 143 -10.92 11.91 -14.58
N ALA A 144 -11.95 12.45 -13.91
CA ALA A 144 -13.24 12.98 -14.49
C ALA A 144 -14.15 12.09 -15.36
N GLY A 145 -13.72 10.90 -15.78
CA GLY A 145 -14.64 9.76 -15.90
C GLY A 145 -14.98 9.15 -14.55
N GLY A 146 -14.77 7.87 -14.24
CA GLY A 146 -14.14 6.75 -14.94
C GLY A 146 -13.78 5.66 -13.93
N LEU A 147 -12.73 4.89 -14.20
CA LEU A 147 -11.94 3.92 -13.40
C LEU A 147 -10.54 3.84 -14.10
N VAL A 148 -9.63 2.88 -13.90
CA VAL A 148 -8.89 2.23 -15.05
C VAL A 148 -9.17 0.71 -15.02
N PHE A 149 -8.85 0.01 -16.10
CA PHE A 149 -8.88 -1.41 -16.39
C PHE A 149 -7.81 -1.63 -17.51
N PHE A 150 -7.82 -2.71 -18.31
CA PHE A 150 -7.07 -2.92 -19.56
C PHE A 150 -7.58 -4.21 -20.22
N ALA A 151 -7.80 -4.26 -21.54
CA ALA A 151 -8.69 -5.29 -22.10
C ALA A 151 -8.25 -5.87 -23.45
N GLY A 152 -8.20 -7.22 -23.55
CA GLY A 152 -7.63 -8.05 -24.63
C GLY A 152 -8.54 -8.63 -25.71
N ASP A 153 -8.93 -7.85 -26.73
CA ASP A 153 -9.92 -8.20 -27.77
C ASP A 153 -9.52 -9.28 -28.80
N ALA A 154 -10.49 -10.05 -29.29
CA ALA A 154 -10.41 -10.95 -30.42
C ALA A 154 -10.60 -10.26 -31.80
N ALA A 155 -11.18 -9.06 -31.84
CA ALA A 155 -11.24 -8.21 -33.03
C ALA A 155 -10.10 -7.16 -33.07
N HIS A 156 -9.63 -6.67 -31.91
CA HIS A 156 -8.69 -5.54 -31.83
C HIS A 156 -7.48 -5.71 -30.88
N GLY A 157 -7.25 -6.88 -30.26
CA GLY A 157 -6.15 -7.10 -29.31
C GLY A 157 -6.27 -6.37 -27.97
N ARG A 158 -5.22 -6.47 -27.13
CA ARG A 158 -5.14 -5.76 -25.83
C ARG A 158 -4.77 -4.30 -26.00
N GLU A 159 -5.73 -3.44 -25.72
CA GLU A 159 -5.72 -2.02 -26.10
C GLU A 159 -6.07 -1.10 -24.91
N PRO A 160 -5.94 0.24 -25.06
CA PRO A 160 -6.48 1.30 -24.19
C PRO A 160 -7.94 1.76 -24.50
N TRP A 161 -8.73 2.03 -23.45
CA TRP A 161 -10.19 2.28 -23.50
C TRP A 161 -10.69 2.97 -22.13
N PHE A 162 -11.78 3.79 -22.01
CA PHE A 162 -12.33 4.57 -20.82
C PHE A 162 -13.71 4.02 -20.31
N SER A 163 -14.47 4.75 -19.44
CA SER A 163 -15.56 4.23 -18.56
C SER A 163 -16.82 5.07 -18.25
N ASP A 164 -18.02 4.54 -18.59
CA ASP A 164 -19.31 4.98 -18.00
C ASP A 164 -20.15 3.84 -17.39
N GLY A 165 -20.56 2.86 -18.20
CA GLY A 165 -21.27 1.64 -17.82
C GLY A 165 -22.71 1.45 -18.26
N THR A 166 -23.24 2.26 -19.16
CA THR A 166 -24.70 2.38 -19.29
C THR A 166 -25.20 2.25 -20.73
N ALA A 167 -26.46 2.55 -21.01
CA ALA A 167 -27.26 1.88 -22.05
C ALA A 167 -27.02 2.24 -23.55
N ALA A 168 -26.14 3.18 -23.90
CA ALA A 168 -25.59 3.42 -25.26
C ALA A 168 -24.45 4.46 -25.21
N GLY A 169 -23.21 4.13 -25.61
CA GLY A 169 -21.97 4.78 -25.11
C GLY A 169 -20.65 4.41 -25.83
N THR A 170 -19.62 4.11 -25.01
CA THR A 170 -18.35 3.33 -25.18
C THR A 170 -17.76 3.13 -26.59
N LEU A 171 -16.49 3.50 -26.77
CA LEU A 171 -15.66 3.42 -27.99
C LEU A 171 -14.15 3.61 -27.70
N ARG A 172 -13.24 2.69 -28.12
CA ARG A 172 -11.78 2.47 -27.76
C ARG A 172 -10.83 3.68 -28.04
N LEU A 173 -9.57 3.61 -28.54
CA LEU A 173 -8.82 4.88 -28.74
C LEU A 173 -7.88 5.19 -29.98
N ALA A 174 -6.84 4.47 -30.42
CA ALA A 174 -6.19 4.52 -31.78
C ALA A 174 -6.15 3.11 -32.30
N ASP A 175 -6.20 2.84 -33.60
CA ASP A 175 -5.58 1.58 -34.04
C ASP A 175 -4.04 1.67 -33.88
N ILE A 176 -3.53 1.70 -32.63
CA ILE A 176 -2.11 1.60 -32.27
C ILE A 176 -1.63 0.27 -32.82
N ALA A 177 -2.41 -0.78 -32.57
CA ALA A 177 -2.22 -2.09 -33.15
C ALA A 177 -3.47 -2.50 -33.97
N PRO A 178 -3.56 -2.10 -35.26
CA PRO A 178 -4.75 -2.34 -36.08
C PRO A 178 -5.12 -3.81 -36.24
N GLY A 179 -6.42 -4.11 -36.20
CA GLY A 179 -6.94 -5.47 -36.19
C GLY A 179 -6.62 -6.21 -34.88
N ALA A 180 -6.72 -7.54 -34.85
CA ALA A 180 -6.64 -8.34 -33.61
C ALA A 180 -5.21 -8.47 -33.01
N THR A 181 -4.41 -7.40 -33.06
CA THR A 181 -3.06 -7.32 -32.50
C THR A 181 -3.12 -6.43 -31.27
N SER A 182 -2.53 -6.85 -30.15
CA SER A 182 -2.48 -5.99 -28.96
C SER A 182 -1.50 -4.83 -29.14
N SER A 183 -1.84 -3.66 -28.61
CA SER A 183 -0.88 -2.57 -28.41
C SER A 183 -0.20 -2.62 -27.04
N SER A 184 -0.82 -3.28 -26.07
CA SER A 184 -0.32 -3.46 -24.71
C SER A 184 0.04 -4.93 -24.43
N SER A 185 0.85 -5.17 -23.39
CA SER A 185 1.31 -6.50 -22.96
C SER A 185 0.79 -6.95 -21.59
N GLY A 186 0.41 -6.01 -20.73
CA GLY A 186 0.18 -6.26 -19.31
C GLY A 186 1.36 -5.79 -18.45
N GLY A 187 1.05 -5.42 -17.21
CA GLY A 187 1.87 -4.53 -16.38
C GLY A 187 1.71 -3.04 -16.72
N GLU A 188 0.57 -2.63 -17.31
CA GLU A 188 0.43 -1.28 -17.87
C GLU A 188 0.27 -0.23 -16.78
N ARG A 189 1.31 0.60 -16.65
CA ARG A 189 1.38 1.64 -15.65
C ARG A 189 0.75 2.90 -16.19
N MET A 190 -0.14 3.47 -15.41
CA MET A 190 -1.00 4.60 -15.72
C MET A 190 -0.77 5.69 -14.65
N ALA A 191 -0.81 6.98 -15.03
CA ALA A 191 -0.37 8.07 -14.16
C ALA A 191 -1.07 9.40 -14.46
N VAL A 192 -1.09 10.29 -13.45
CA VAL A 192 -2.03 11.40 -13.27
C VAL A 192 -1.36 12.78 -12.93
N LEU A 193 -0.61 13.43 -13.84
CA LEU A 193 -0.35 14.91 -13.91
C LEU A 193 -1.30 15.71 -14.80
N GLY A 194 -2.11 16.63 -14.28
CA GLY A 194 -2.47 17.85 -15.03
C GLY A 194 -2.84 17.80 -16.55
N ALA A 195 -3.83 17.06 -17.05
CA ALA A 195 -4.82 16.34 -16.34
C ALA A 195 -5.56 15.04 -16.90
N GLU A 196 -5.06 14.20 -17.84
CA GLU A 196 -5.66 12.84 -18.11
C GLU A 196 -4.93 11.57 -17.58
N VAL A 197 -4.92 10.39 -18.21
CA VAL A 197 -4.16 9.23 -17.66
C VAL A 197 -3.17 8.64 -18.63
N TYR A 198 -1.96 8.40 -18.12
CA TYR A 198 -0.90 7.81 -18.91
C TYR A 198 -1.22 6.38 -19.36
N PHE A 199 -0.77 5.93 -20.54
CA PHE A 199 -0.44 4.50 -20.75
C PHE A 199 0.63 4.27 -21.84
N ALA A 200 1.33 3.14 -21.80
CA ALA A 200 2.32 2.78 -22.80
C ALA A 200 1.63 1.92 -23.86
N ALA A 201 2.02 2.00 -25.14
CA ALA A 201 1.50 1.09 -26.16
C ALA A 201 2.38 0.99 -27.43
N LYS A 202 2.57 -0.21 -28.00
CA LYS A 202 3.52 -0.44 -29.11
C LYS A 202 2.95 -0.16 -30.51
N SER A 203 3.05 1.11 -30.92
CA SER A 203 2.63 1.67 -32.21
C SER A 203 3.16 0.92 -33.43
N THR A 204 2.33 0.01 -33.96
CA THR A 204 2.70 -0.95 -35.00
C THR A 204 2.96 -0.33 -36.38
N GLY A 205 2.43 0.88 -36.63
CA GLY A 205 2.72 1.68 -37.83
C GLY A 205 4.18 2.14 -37.92
N PHE A 206 4.94 2.06 -36.83
CA PHE A 206 6.33 2.54 -36.75
C PHE A 206 7.29 1.61 -35.98
N GLY A 207 6.80 0.80 -35.04
CA GLY A 207 7.59 -0.14 -34.24
C GLY A 207 8.05 0.38 -32.87
N GLY A 208 7.78 1.64 -32.52
CA GLY A 208 8.05 2.19 -31.19
C GLY A 208 7.07 1.65 -30.13
N TRP A 209 7.52 1.45 -28.88
CA TRP A 209 6.58 1.67 -27.74
C TRP A 209 6.40 3.19 -27.66
N ASP A 210 5.16 3.67 -27.77
CA ASP A 210 4.90 5.07 -28.04
C ASP A 210 3.54 5.53 -27.49
N LEU A 211 3.27 6.83 -27.64
CA LEU A 211 2.26 7.57 -26.92
C LEU A 211 1.52 8.58 -27.81
N TRP A 212 0.57 9.28 -27.18
CA TRP A 212 -0.47 10.22 -27.64
C TRP A 212 -0.86 10.99 -26.30
N LYS A 213 -2.03 11.64 -26.05
CA LYS A 213 -2.50 12.10 -24.68
C LYS A 213 -4.04 12.24 -24.49
N SER A 214 -4.62 12.10 -23.27
CA SER A 214 -5.66 11.10 -22.82
C SER A 214 -7.21 11.22 -22.81
N ASP A 215 -7.91 12.35 -22.99
CA ASP A 215 -9.35 12.46 -22.68
C ASP A 215 -10.18 11.44 -23.45
N GLY A 216 -9.87 11.31 -24.73
CA GLY A 216 -10.37 10.26 -25.60
C GLY A 216 -10.77 10.75 -26.98
N THR A 217 -10.90 12.06 -27.17
CA THR A 217 -11.76 12.59 -28.21
C THR A 217 -10.96 12.80 -29.52
N PRO A 218 -10.82 11.77 -30.36
CA PRO A 218 -9.55 11.02 -30.48
C PRO A 218 -8.31 11.64 -31.17
N GLY A 219 -8.19 12.97 -31.31
CA GLY A 219 -7.30 13.65 -32.29
C GLY A 219 -5.77 13.40 -32.28
N GLY A 220 -5.20 12.80 -31.23
CA GLY A 220 -3.83 12.25 -31.12
C GLY A 220 -2.64 12.87 -31.88
N THR A 221 -2.20 12.28 -33.01
CA THR A 221 -0.74 12.03 -33.18
C THR A 221 -0.16 12.05 -34.60
N ALA A 222 1.11 12.45 -34.69
CA ALA A 222 2.06 12.05 -35.73
C ALA A 222 2.84 10.76 -35.33
N SER A 223 3.82 10.84 -34.42
CA SER A 223 4.45 9.78 -33.57
C SER A 223 5.82 10.29 -33.04
N VAL A 224 6.52 9.51 -32.20
CA VAL A 224 8.00 9.59 -32.06
C VAL A 224 8.70 9.25 -33.38
N ALA A 225 8.12 8.43 -34.24
CA ALA A 225 8.79 7.90 -35.42
C ALA A 225 9.32 8.91 -36.46
N PRO A 226 8.75 10.12 -36.63
CA PRO A 226 9.31 11.19 -37.46
C PRO A 226 10.13 12.21 -36.66
N VAL A 227 10.65 11.83 -35.50
CA VAL A 227 11.80 12.44 -34.82
C VAL A 227 13.06 12.31 -35.68
N THR A 228 14.10 13.11 -35.39
CA THR A 228 15.38 13.12 -36.10
C THR A 228 16.20 11.82 -36.06
N GLY A 229 15.80 10.79 -35.28
CA GLY A 229 16.38 9.44 -35.39
C GLY A 229 16.08 8.44 -34.27
N ILE A 230 15.50 8.88 -33.15
CA ILE A 230 15.34 8.11 -31.89
C ILE A 230 14.05 7.28 -31.86
N TYR A 231 14.11 6.04 -31.37
CA TYR A 231 13.10 4.98 -31.53
C TYR A 231 13.04 4.03 -30.31
N PHE A 232 11.87 3.93 -29.68
CA PHE A 232 11.62 3.15 -28.47
C PHE A 232 11.43 1.63 -28.68
N GLU A 233 12.29 0.83 -28.06
CA GLU A 233 12.17 -0.61 -27.96
C GLU A 233 11.19 -1.05 -26.86
N THR A 234 11.17 -0.40 -25.69
CA THR A 234 10.22 -0.58 -24.56
C THR A 234 9.98 0.70 -23.75
N ILE A 235 8.89 0.71 -22.97
CA ILE A 235 8.55 1.70 -21.93
C ILE A 235 8.00 0.87 -20.74
N GLY A 236 8.55 0.96 -19.53
CA GLY A 236 8.40 -0.10 -18.50
C GLY A 236 7.87 0.30 -17.11
N ASP A 237 8.11 1.54 -16.68
CA ASP A 237 7.53 2.09 -15.46
C ASP A 237 7.48 3.60 -15.46
N LEU A 238 6.49 4.14 -14.74
CA LEU A 238 5.94 5.43 -15.09
C LEU A 238 5.18 6.07 -13.95
N THR A 239 5.60 7.27 -13.59
CA THR A 239 4.96 7.97 -12.50
C THR A 239 5.38 9.43 -12.49
N SER A 240 5.23 10.04 -11.34
CA SER A 240 4.23 11.05 -11.31
C SER A 240 4.68 12.08 -10.28
N PHE A 241 5.02 13.30 -10.72
CA PHE A 241 6.06 14.07 -10.04
C PHE A 241 5.75 15.52 -9.77
N ALA A 242 5.27 15.88 -8.58
CA ALA A 242 5.32 17.28 -8.12
C ALA A 242 4.62 18.30 -9.03
N GLY A 243 3.69 17.86 -9.86
CA GLY A 243 3.27 18.65 -11.00
C GLY A 243 4.04 18.30 -12.27
N ALA A 244 4.58 17.11 -12.51
CA ALA A 244 5.56 16.75 -13.56
C ALA A 244 5.52 15.23 -13.88
N ILE A 245 6.40 14.81 -14.78
CA ILE A 245 6.06 14.18 -16.07
C ILE A 245 6.40 12.72 -16.48
N TRP A 246 7.07 11.85 -15.70
CA TRP A 246 8.25 11.08 -16.26
C TRP A 246 8.24 9.52 -16.23
N PHE A 247 9.03 8.84 -17.11
CA PHE A 247 9.03 7.37 -17.31
C PHE A 247 10.37 6.67 -17.53
N THR A 248 10.37 5.34 -17.67
CA THR A 248 11.46 4.55 -18.28
C THR A 248 11.23 4.28 -19.75
N GLY A 249 12.30 4.32 -20.54
CA GLY A 249 12.22 4.11 -21.98
C GLY A 249 13.53 3.64 -22.57
N GLU A 250 13.45 2.66 -23.46
CA GLU A 250 14.58 1.97 -24.06
C GLU A 250 14.78 2.43 -25.51
N ASP A 251 15.79 3.26 -25.77
CA ASP A 251 16.11 3.73 -27.13
C ASP A 251 17.29 2.97 -27.73
N ALA A 252 17.21 2.67 -29.03
CA ALA A 252 18.22 1.89 -29.75
C ALA A 252 19.62 2.56 -29.82
N THR A 253 19.75 3.83 -29.46
CA THR A 253 21.03 4.57 -29.42
C THR A 253 21.51 4.90 -28.01
N LEU A 254 20.69 4.83 -26.95
CA LEU A 254 21.09 5.17 -25.58
C LEU A 254 20.62 4.17 -24.48
N GLY A 255 19.97 3.07 -24.86
CA GLY A 255 19.53 2.00 -23.96
C GLY A 255 18.29 2.33 -23.12
N ASN A 256 17.96 1.49 -22.13
CA ASN A 256 16.89 1.79 -21.16
C ASN A 256 17.35 2.88 -20.18
N GLU A 257 16.64 4.00 -20.20
CA GLU A 257 16.94 5.22 -19.44
C GLU A 257 15.64 5.85 -18.89
N LEU A 258 15.64 7.15 -18.71
CA LEU A 258 15.42 7.88 -17.47
C LEU A 258 14.59 9.16 -17.76
N TRP A 259 13.41 9.04 -18.39
CA TRP A 259 12.91 10.01 -19.36
C TRP A 259 11.90 11.05 -18.91
N ARG A 260 11.97 12.17 -19.65
CA ARG A 260 10.86 13.10 -19.82
C ARG A 260 10.34 13.30 -21.24
N SER A 261 9.19 13.95 -21.32
CA SER A 261 8.57 14.48 -22.54
C SER A 261 7.51 15.54 -22.16
N ASP A 262 6.64 15.98 -23.09
CA ASP A 262 5.20 15.63 -22.97
C ASP A 262 4.22 16.02 -24.10
N GLY A 263 4.50 16.91 -25.06
CA GLY A 263 3.39 17.69 -25.62
C GLY A 263 3.60 18.43 -26.95
N THR A 264 3.92 19.74 -26.89
CA THR A 264 3.97 20.62 -28.08
C THR A 264 5.19 20.36 -28.99
N SER A 265 5.60 21.27 -29.87
CA SER A 265 6.74 21.05 -30.79
C SER A 265 8.11 21.67 -30.35
N SER A 266 8.66 21.30 -29.17
CA SER A 266 10.02 21.62 -28.62
C SER A 266 10.32 21.15 -27.14
N GLY A 267 10.45 19.85 -26.79
CA GLY A 267 10.94 19.40 -25.47
C GLY A 267 10.85 17.91 -25.01
N THR A 268 11.61 16.91 -25.50
CA THR A 268 11.56 15.52 -24.95
C THR A 268 12.90 14.88 -24.54
N GLN A 269 13.69 14.46 -25.52
CA GLN A 269 14.35 13.13 -25.64
C GLN A 269 15.52 12.74 -24.67
N VAL A 270 16.44 11.90 -25.18
CA VAL A 270 17.23 10.80 -24.59
C VAL A 270 18.68 11.00 -23.99
N PHE A 271 19.12 10.15 -23.04
CA PHE A 271 20.25 10.30 -22.08
C PHE A 271 21.67 9.86 -22.53
N VAL A 272 22.10 8.59 -22.34
CA VAL A 272 23.53 8.18 -22.25
C VAL A 272 24.12 7.51 -23.50
N ASP A 273 25.25 8.02 -24.04
CA ASP A 273 26.26 7.18 -24.72
C ASP A 273 27.68 7.80 -24.81
N HIS A 274 28.24 8.28 -23.70
CA HIS A 274 29.70 8.47 -23.57
C HIS A 274 30.50 7.15 -23.55
N GLN A 275 29.84 6.00 -23.77
CA GLN A 275 30.44 4.66 -23.83
C GLN A 275 30.63 4.11 -25.27
N PRO A 276 30.49 4.93 -26.34
CA PRO A 276 30.24 4.54 -27.73
C PRO A 276 29.74 3.12 -28.00
N GLY A 277 28.58 2.79 -27.44
CA GLY A 277 27.96 1.47 -27.53
C GLY A 277 26.53 1.39 -27.00
N SER A 278 25.75 2.48 -27.13
CA SER A 278 24.39 2.64 -26.58
C SER A 278 24.30 2.26 -25.10
N GLY A 279 25.22 2.80 -24.30
CA GLY A 279 25.48 2.36 -22.93
C GLY A 279 24.51 2.90 -21.88
N GLY A 280 23.24 2.49 -21.95
CA GLY A 280 22.18 2.77 -20.95
C GLY A 280 22.26 1.94 -19.66
N SER A 281 21.17 1.91 -18.85
CA SER A 281 21.27 1.51 -17.43
C SER A 281 20.08 0.86 -16.73
N ASP A 282 18.89 0.91 -17.33
CA ASP A 282 17.67 0.24 -16.84
C ASP A 282 17.17 0.75 -15.46
N PRO A 283 16.72 2.02 -15.39
CA PRO A 283 16.13 2.58 -14.18
C PRO A 283 14.73 2.01 -13.96
N ARG A 284 14.28 1.77 -12.70
CA ARG A 284 13.03 1.01 -12.50
C ARG A 284 12.04 1.38 -11.38
N ASP A 285 10.84 0.85 -11.63
CA ASP A 285 9.66 0.59 -10.82
C ASP A 285 9.02 1.77 -10.02
N LEU A 286 9.19 3.03 -10.46
CA LEU A 286 8.76 4.29 -9.81
C LEU A 286 7.39 4.30 -9.07
N THR A 287 7.28 4.90 -7.88
CA THR A 287 6.03 5.51 -7.35
C THR A 287 6.37 6.71 -6.42
N ALA A 288 5.47 7.68 -6.21
CA ALA A 288 5.86 9.03 -5.75
C ALA A 288 5.41 9.49 -4.36
N ALA A 289 6.31 10.09 -3.58
CA ALA A 289 6.03 10.62 -2.25
C ALA A 289 7.08 11.69 -1.87
N GLY A 290 6.72 12.66 -1.03
CA GLY A 290 7.30 14.02 -0.92
C GLY A 290 8.71 14.28 -1.55
N GLY A 291 8.86 15.33 -2.36
CA GLY A 291 10.17 15.89 -2.75
C GLY A 291 11.04 15.05 -3.71
N ARG A 292 11.55 13.89 -3.28
CA ARG A 292 12.37 12.98 -4.09
C ARG A 292 11.62 11.64 -4.30
N LEU A 293 12.34 10.64 -4.82
CA LEU A 293 11.89 9.31 -5.29
C LEU A 293 13.22 8.55 -5.47
N TYR A 294 13.41 7.30 -5.04
CA TYR A 294 14.73 6.64 -4.91
C TYR A 294 14.89 5.38 -5.78
N PHE A 295 15.80 5.37 -6.76
CA PHE A 295 15.80 4.33 -7.79
C PHE A 295 16.66 3.13 -7.52
N HIS A 296 16.56 2.22 -8.48
CA HIS A 296 17.63 1.38 -8.94
C HIS A 296 17.91 1.61 -10.43
N ALA A 297 19.20 1.65 -10.83
CA ALA A 297 19.76 1.43 -12.18
C ALA A 297 21.24 0.97 -12.08
N TYR A 298 21.88 0.52 -13.16
CA TYR A 298 23.23 -0.07 -13.11
C TYR A 298 24.14 0.28 -14.30
N ARG A 299 25.40 -0.19 -14.29
CA ARG A 299 26.34 -0.12 -15.44
C ARG A 299 27.19 -1.40 -15.63
N ALA A 300 27.95 -1.79 -14.60
CA ALA A 300 29.05 -2.76 -14.72
C ALA A 300 29.10 -3.74 -13.55
N ASP A 301 30.14 -4.58 -13.50
CA ASP A 301 30.36 -5.66 -12.53
C ASP A 301 30.81 -5.18 -11.13
N THR A 302 30.04 -4.25 -10.54
CA THR A 302 30.10 -3.95 -9.08
C THR A 302 28.75 -4.05 -8.37
N GLY A 303 27.66 -3.50 -8.95
CA GLY A 303 26.33 -3.56 -8.36
C GLY A 303 25.21 -2.87 -9.15
N ARG A 304 24.21 -2.32 -8.45
CA ARG A 304 23.03 -1.57 -8.94
C ARG A 304 22.64 -0.57 -7.85
N GLU A 305 23.27 0.61 -7.90
CA GLU A 305 23.43 1.52 -6.75
C GLU A 305 22.75 2.90 -6.95
N LEU A 306 22.89 3.78 -5.95
CA LEU A 306 22.00 4.91 -5.64
C LEU A 306 22.81 6.05 -4.97
N VAL A 307 22.63 7.32 -5.38
CA VAL A 307 23.35 8.54 -4.87
C VAL A 307 22.51 9.85 -4.99
N SER A 308 23.07 11.03 -4.68
CA SER A 308 22.40 12.35 -4.60
C SER A 308 21.79 12.91 -5.90
N THR A 309 20.65 13.64 -5.87
CA THR A 309 20.10 14.41 -7.01
C THR A 309 18.97 15.41 -6.67
N ASP A 310 18.66 16.42 -7.52
CA ASP A 310 17.50 17.34 -7.34
C ASP A 310 16.91 18.29 -8.46
N GLY A 311 16.86 18.11 -9.81
CA GLY A 311 15.69 18.70 -10.59
C GLY A 311 15.58 18.65 -12.25
N THR A 312 16.64 19.62 -12.20
CA THR A 312 17.31 20.71 -12.98
C THR A 312 18.82 20.77 -12.59
N PRO A 313 19.72 21.60 -13.21
CA PRO A 313 21.21 21.25 -13.35
C PRO A 313 23.53 22.17 -11.67
N VAL A 314 24.51 21.45 -10.99
CA VAL A 314 25.87 21.10 -11.53
C VAL A 314 26.72 20.31 -10.50
N GLY A 315 26.95 19.02 -10.73
CA GLY A 315 27.74 18.13 -9.88
C GLY A 315 26.99 17.43 -8.74
N THR A 316 26.70 16.14 -8.90
CA THR A 316 26.33 15.22 -7.81
C THR A 316 27.55 14.54 -7.21
N GLN A 317 27.52 14.27 -5.91
CA GLN A 317 28.42 13.33 -5.23
C GLN A 317 27.77 11.93 -5.09
N VAL A 318 28.46 10.80 -5.25
CA VAL A 318 29.85 10.49 -5.68
C VAL A 318 31.00 11.35 -5.11
N VAL A 319 31.48 11.08 -3.88
CA VAL A 319 30.90 10.16 -2.90
C VAL A 319 31.11 8.68 -3.20
N ASP A 320 32.28 8.31 -3.73
CA ASP A 320 32.80 6.93 -3.88
C ASP A 320 32.99 6.25 -2.49
N LEU A 321 31.90 6.07 -1.74
CA LEU A 321 31.90 5.98 -0.27
C LEU A 321 32.22 4.57 0.26
N VAL A 322 31.54 3.53 -0.24
CA VAL A 322 31.49 2.20 0.42
C VAL A 322 32.11 1.01 -0.39
N PRO A 323 33.11 1.18 -1.29
CA PRO A 323 33.13 0.39 -2.53
C PRO A 323 33.95 -0.90 -2.50
N GLY A 324 33.49 -1.90 -3.27
CA GLY A 324 34.21 -3.15 -3.52
C GLY A 324 33.43 -4.32 -4.15
N ALA A 325 32.17 -4.11 -4.54
CA ALA A 325 31.27 -5.04 -5.23
C ALA A 325 30.64 -6.20 -4.41
N SER A 326 29.30 -6.32 -4.46
CA SER A 326 28.52 -7.51 -4.05
C SER A 326 27.00 -7.41 -4.37
N GLY A 327 26.34 -6.35 -3.91
CA GLY A 327 24.89 -6.11 -4.00
C GLY A 327 24.51 -5.07 -5.07
N SER A 328 23.68 -4.05 -4.82
CA SER A 328 22.71 -3.86 -3.72
C SER A 328 21.26 -4.12 -4.17
N ASN A 329 20.82 -3.57 -5.31
CA ASN A 329 19.55 -3.89 -5.99
C ASN A 329 18.23 -3.52 -5.26
N PRO A 330 17.91 -2.21 -5.14
CA PRO A 330 16.57 -1.72 -4.76
C PRO A 330 15.41 -2.39 -5.51
N LEU A 331 14.31 -2.74 -4.82
CA LEU A 331 13.01 -3.18 -5.41
C LEU A 331 11.84 -2.90 -4.42
N TYR A 332 10.59 -2.91 -4.89
CA TYR A 332 9.33 -2.64 -4.12
C TYR A 332 9.33 -1.35 -3.26
N LEU A 333 9.09 -0.17 -3.79
CA LEU A 333 8.39 0.24 -5.02
C LEU A 333 6.86 -0.01 -5.00
N THR A 334 6.20 0.44 -3.92
CA THR A 334 5.23 1.55 -4.02
C THR A 334 5.90 2.83 -3.43
N ALA A 335 5.35 3.69 -2.54
CA ALA A 335 6.02 4.97 -2.14
C ALA A 335 5.73 5.51 -0.71
N PHE A 336 6.67 5.43 0.25
CA PHE A 336 6.31 5.40 1.68
C PHE A 336 5.94 6.69 2.46
N GLY A 337 5.07 7.55 1.92
CA GLY A 337 4.26 8.53 2.67
C GLY A 337 4.99 9.69 3.39
N GLY A 338 5.97 9.38 4.25
CA GLY A 338 6.98 10.28 4.79
C GLY A 338 8.42 9.72 4.90
N GLN A 339 8.63 8.39 5.10
CA GLN A 339 9.97 7.74 5.20
C GLN A 339 9.94 6.32 4.62
N VAL A 340 10.97 5.46 4.77
CA VAL A 340 11.16 4.28 3.90
C VAL A 340 11.80 3.05 4.54
N ALA A 341 11.82 1.94 3.79
CA ALA A 341 13.02 1.53 3.03
C ALA A 341 12.59 0.87 1.69
N PHE A 342 13.17 -0.20 1.11
CA PHE A 342 12.63 -0.77 -0.16
C PHE A 342 12.78 -2.29 -0.34
N ARG A 343 13.93 -2.76 -0.82
CA ARG A 343 14.58 -4.05 -0.54
C ARG A 343 16.00 -4.00 -1.09
N ALA A 344 17.05 -4.43 -0.40
CA ALA A 344 18.39 -4.51 -1.02
C ALA A 344 19.41 -5.42 -0.30
N THR A 345 20.65 -5.44 -0.81
CA THR A 345 21.65 -6.51 -0.60
C THR A 345 22.98 -5.95 -0.04
N THR A 346 23.02 -5.49 1.21
CA THR A 346 24.29 -5.11 1.86
C THR A 346 25.02 -6.36 2.34
N PRO A 347 26.35 -6.50 2.15
CA PRO A 347 27.08 -7.73 2.46
C PRO A 347 27.03 -8.24 3.90
N GLY A 348 26.74 -7.39 4.89
CA GLY A 348 26.70 -7.81 6.30
C GLY A 348 25.36 -8.40 6.71
N GLU A 349 24.30 -8.11 5.95
CA GLU A 349 22.89 -8.18 6.32
C GLU A 349 22.11 -8.58 5.06
N GLY A 350 22.43 -9.80 4.60
CA GLY A 350 22.63 -10.13 3.18
C GLY A 350 21.51 -9.76 2.23
N ILE A 351 20.23 -9.97 2.60
CA ILE A 351 19.08 -9.27 2.01
C ILE A 351 18.09 -8.97 3.15
N GLU A 352 18.53 -8.05 4.02
CA GLU A 352 17.83 -7.52 5.20
C GLU A 352 17.59 -5.99 5.04
N PRO A 353 17.20 -5.24 6.10
CA PRO A 353 16.90 -3.80 6.00
C PRO A 353 17.90 -2.82 6.67
N TRP A 354 18.08 -1.59 6.13
CA TRP A 354 18.48 -0.33 6.80
C TRP A 354 17.52 0.78 6.42
N ILE A 355 17.44 1.80 7.27
CA ILE A 355 17.21 3.17 6.85
C ILE A 355 18.57 3.85 6.71
N SER A 356 18.69 4.63 5.65
CA SER A 356 19.66 5.71 5.56
C SER A 356 18.87 6.96 5.24
N ASP A 357 19.11 8.01 6.01
CA ASP A 357 18.55 9.33 5.77
C ASP A 357 19.35 10.16 4.75
N GLY A 358 20.51 9.75 4.22
CA GLY A 358 21.12 10.48 3.08
C GLY A 358 22.47 9.98 2.57
N SER A 359 23.10 10.76 1.67
CA SER A 359 24.41 10.48 1.08
C SER A 359 25.59 10.41 2.05
N VAL A 360 25.79 11.52 2.81
CA VAL A 360 27.17 12.39 5.61
C VAL A 360 26.61 12.07 7.06
N ALA A 361 27.07 10.98 7.74
CA ALA A 361 27.14 10.74 9.21
C ALA A 361 27.42 9.26 9.61
N GLY A 362 26.40 8.38 9.70
CA GLY A 362 26.56 6.98 10.18
C GLY A 362 25.25 6.17 10.27
N THR A 363 25.15 5.06 9.55
CA THR A 363 23.87 4.41 9.10
C THR A 363 23.00 3.72 10.18
N HIS A 364 21.77 3.27 9.82
CA HIS A 364 20.72 2.74 10.71
C HIS A 364 19.92 1.49 10.18
N LEU A 365 20.33 0.25 10.49
CA LEU A 365 19.68 -1.09 10.29
C LEU A 365 18.19 -1.21 10.67
N LEU A 366 17.30 -1.50 9.71
CA LEU A 366 15.84 -1.58 9.87
C LEU A 366 15.29 -2.97 10.22
N GLY A 367 15.96 -3.68 11.13
CA GLY A 367 15.46 -4.91 11.76
C GLY A 367 15.94 -6.20 11.10
N ASP A 368 16.73 -6.98 11.82
CA ASP A 368 17.62 -8.02 11.29
C ASP A 368 16.88 -9.37 11.06
N ILE A 369 15.90 -9.40 10.13
CA ILE A 369 14.91 -10.50 9.99
C ILE A 369 15.57 -11.88 9.84
N VAL A 370 16.54 -12.05 8.93
CA VAL A 370 17.47 -13.19 8.98
C VAL A 370 18.86 -12.69 9.38
N ALA A 371 19.09 -12.66 10.69
CA ALA A 371 20.24 -12.07 11.36
C ALA A 371 21.58 -12.10 10.60
N GLY A 372 21.95 -10.97 9.99
CA GLY A 372 23.21 -10.69 9.31
C GLY A 372 23.54 -11.60 8.13
N ALA A 373 24.01 -12.82 8.44
CA ALA A 373 24.53 -13.79 7.46
C ALA A 373 23.40 -14.53 6.68
N GLY A 374 22.37 -13.80 6.27
CA GLY A 374 21.14 -14.35 5.71
C GLY A 374 20.38 -13.39 4.79
N SER A 375 19.20 -13.84 4.37
CA SER A 375 18.35 -13.12 3.42
C SER A 375 16.89 -13.47 3.69
N SER A 376 16.16 -12.58 4.34
CA SER A 376 14.71 -12.68 4.49
C SER A 376 14.02 -12.53 3.14
N SER A 377 14.67 -11.84 2.19
CA SER A 377 14.19 -11.62 0.82
C SER A 377 12.77 -11.01 0.66
N PRO A 378 12.30 -10.07 1.51
CA PRO A 378 10.93 -9.60 1.41
C PRO A 378 10.43 -9.03 0.07
N SER A 379 9.11 -8.87 -0.03
CA SER A 379 8.37 -8.56 -1.26
C SER A 379 6.94 -8.06 -1.03
N GLU A 380 6.32 -7.53 -2.11
CA GLU A 380 4.88 -7.20 -2.22
C GLU A 380 4.42 -6.06 -1.30
N LEU A 381 4.30 -4.85 -1.86
CA LEU A 381 4.07 -3.58 -1.13
C LEU A 381 3.16 -2.65 -1.95
N ALA A 382 2.16 -2.04 -1.31
CA ALA A 382 1.17 -1.15 -1.91
C ALA A 382 0.70 -0.02 -0.97
N VAL A 383 -0.42 -0.22 -0.24
CA VAL A 383 -1.22 0.83 0.44
C VAL A 383 -2.22 0.34 1.55
N SER A 384 -2.17 -0.89 2.09
CA SER A 384 -3.24 -1.55 2.87
C SER A 384 -3.45 -1.25 4.39
N GLY A 385 -2.52 -0.60 5.11
CA GLY A 385 -2.50 -0.65 6.60
C GLY A 385 -1.53 0.19 7.49
N GLY A 386 -1.02 1.34 7.07
CA GLY A 386 -0.48 2.41 7.94
C GLY A 386 0.85 2.24 8.71
N ARG A 387 1.47 1.05 8.75
CA ARG A 387 2.94 0.87 9.03
C ARG A 387 3.69 0.94 7.67
N VAL A 388 4.85 0.31 7.45
CA VAL A 388 5.17 -0.26 6.11
C VAL A 388 5.15 -1.77 6.24
N VAL A 389 4.59 -2.42 5.23
CA VAL A 389 3.80 -3.60 5.48
C VAL A 389 4.08 -4.45 4.17
N PHE A 390 4.72 -5.63 4.27
CA PHE A 390 5.19 -6.52 3.18
C PHE A 390 5.06 -8.09 3.40
N ARG A 391 5.82 -8.94 2.68
CA ARG A 391 5.96 -10.43 2.87
C ARG A 391 7.44 -10.83 2.98
N ALA A 392 7.86 -11.82 3.78
CA ALA A 392 9.26 -12.25 3.88
C ALA A 392 9.47 -13.70 4.36
N PHE A 393 10.70 -14.21 4.22
CA PHE A 393 11.14 -15.49 4.77
C PHE A 393 11.94 -15.37 6.08
N ARG A 394 11.76 -16.31 7.02
CA ARG A 394 12.72 -16.65 8.08
C ARG A 394 12.79 -18.17 8.27
N ALA A 395 13.96 -18.74 8.56
CA ALA A 395 14.16 -20.20 8.48
C ALA A 395 13.39 -21.04 9.52
N ASP A 396 12.92 -20.42 10.60
CA ASP A 396 12.17 -21.01 11.72
C ASP A 396 10.65 -20.71 11.67
N VAL A 397 10.21 -19.78 10.81
CA VAL A 397 8.81 -19.32 10.66
C VAL A 397 8.28 -19.42 9.23
N GLY A 398 9.14 -19.63 8.24
CA GLY A 398 8.70 -19.74 6.85
C GLY A 398 8.58 -18.43 6.12
N ASN A 399 7.76 -18.43 5.06
CA ASN A 399 7.51 -17.27 4.21
C ASN A 399 6.15 -16.66 4.56
N GLU A 400 6.21 -15.74 5.52
CA GLU A 400 5.14 -15.15 6.30
C GLU A 400 5.36 -13.62 6.38
N LEU A 401 5.28 -13.05 7.59
CA LEU A 401 5.49 -11.65 7.95
C LEU A 401 6.50 -11.56 9.13
N TRP A 402 6.38 -10.50 9.94
CA TRP A 402 6.50 -10.38 11.41
C TRP A 402 5.44 -9.34 11.84
N SER A 403 5.74 -8.20 12.48
CA SER A 403 4.98 -6.92 12.35
C SER A 403 5.58 -5.79 13.19
N SER A 404 6.49 -5.02 12.60
CA SER A 404 7.36 -4.00 13.22
C SER A 404 7.23 -2.59 12.59
N ASP A 405 8.02 -1.64 13.10
CA ASP A 405 8.42 -0.33 12.53
C ASP A 405 9.60 0.28 13.36
N GLY A 406 10.41 -0.53 14.07
CA GLY A 406 11.15 -0.18 15.31
C GLY A 406 12.35 0.80 15.36
N THR A 407 12.96 0.88 16.55
CA THR A 407 14.36 1.17 16.97
C THR A 407 14.59 0.59 18.40
N PRO A 408 15.80 0.60 19.01
CA PRO A 408 16.12 -0.05 20.29
C PRO A 408 15.04 -0.35 21.35
N GLY A 409 14.48 -1.57 21.29
CA GLY A 409 13.59 -2.11 22.33
C GLY A 409 12.73 -3.35 22.02
N GLY A 410 12.77 -3.92 20.80
CA GLY A 410 11.76 -4.92 20.36
C GLY A 410 12.12 -6.40 20.56
N VAL A 411 11.18 -7.28 20.17
CA VAL A 411 11.31 -8.70 19.69
C VAL A 411 9.93 -9.36 19.39
N LEU A 412 8.93 -8.61 18.87
CA LEU A 412 7.50 -8.98 18.68
C LEU A 412 7.10 -10.37 18.17
N LEU A 413 5.89 -10.81 18.53
CA LEU A 413 5.13 -11.93 17.92
C LEU A 413 3.64 -11.53 17.73
N ALA A 414 2.95 -11.89 16.64
CA ALA A 414 1.62 -11.34 16.32
C ALA A 414 0.60 -12.19 15.49
N GLY A 415 0.94 -12.88 14.38
CA GLY A 415 -0.03 -13.59 13.53
C GLY A 415 0.36 -14.71 12.52
N ASP A 416 1.31 -15.60 12.80
CA ASP A 416 1.88 -16.62 11.85
C ASP A 416 0.80 -17.50 11.20
N LEU A 417 0.85 -17.72 9.88
CA LEU A 417 -0.18 -18.48 9.17
C LEU A 417 0.09 -19.97 9.10
N GLU A 418 1.35 -20.40 9.09
CA GLU A 418 1.74 -21.81 8.92
C GLU A 418 2.84 -22.20 9.95
N PRO A 419 2.43 -22.40 11.23
CA PRO A 419 3.35 -22.40 12.36
C PRO A 419 4.59 -23.30 12.24
N GLY A 420 5.76 -22.67 12.39
CA GLY A 420 7.07 -23.31 12.29
C GLY A 420 7.69 -23.16 10.90
N THR A 421 8.34 -24.19 10.36
CA THR A 421 9.09 -24.03 9.09
C THR A 421 8.23 -24.21 7.83
N ALA A 422 6.90 -24.16 7.94
CA ALA A 422 5.98 -24.24 6.79
C ALA A 422 5.89 -22.85 6.13
N SER A 423 5.03 -22.61 5.14
CA SER A 423 4.93 -21.28 4.50
C SER A 423 3.59 -21.12 3.80
N SER A 424 2.86 -20.09 4.17
CA SER A 424 1.58 -19.68 3.60
C SER A 424 1.75 -18.84 2.32
N ALA A 425 2.92 -18.21 2.15
CA ALA A 425 3.25 -17.32 1.05
C ALA A 425 2.19 -16.22 0.81
N PRO A 426 2.12 -15.19 1.69
CA PRO A 426 1.28 -14.00 1.56
C PRO A 426 1.49 -13.28 0.21
N GLN A 427 0.47 -13.12 -0.62
CA GLN A 427 0.55 -12.37 -1.87
C GLN A 427 -0.57 -11.33 -1.95
N THR A 428 -0.53 -10.48 -2.97
CA THR A 428 -1.71 -9.69 -3.39
C THR A 428 -2.17 -8.59 -2.39
N LEU A 429 -1.21 -7.91 -1.76
CA LEU A 429 -1.39 -6.83 -0.78
C LEU A 429 -1.83 -5.52 -1.49
N VAL A 430 -2.97 -4.87 -1.16
CA VAL A 430 -3.38 -3.53 -1.73
C VAL A 430 -3.56 -2.38 -0.72
N GLY A 431 -4.74 -1.85 -0.33
CA GLY A 431 -4.94 -0.37 -0.31
C GLY A 431 -5.67 0.47 0.79
N THR A 432 -6.07 -0.06 1.95
CA THR A 432 -6.78 0.61 3.08
C THR A 432 -5.95 1.20 4.23
N GLY A 433 -6.61 1.65 5.29
CA GLY A 433 -6.30 1.04 6.58
C GLY A 433 -7.57 0.63 7.33
N LEU A 434 -7.81 -0.68 7.54
CA LEU A 434 -8.69 -1.24 8.59
C LEU A 434 -8.32 -2.70 8.87
N GLY A 435 -7.09 -2.88 9.32
CA GLY A 435 -6.31 -3.98 8.80
C GLY A 435 -5.94 -3.84 7.33
N VAL A 436 -5.03 -4.71 6.96
CA VAL A 436 -4.65 -5.11 5.62
C VAL A 436 -5.57 -6.20 5.10
N LEU A 437 -5.59 -6.30 3.78
CA LEU A 437 -6.08 -7.47 3.07
C LEU A 437 -4.99 -7.97 2.06
N PHE A 438 -4.68 -9.27 2.09
CA PHE A 438 -3.66 -10.07 1.36
C PHE A 438 -4.10 -11.58 1.21
N ASP A 439 -3.50 -12.44 0.37
CA ASP A 439 -3.90 -13.87 0.20
C ASP A 439 -2.79 -14.92 0.43
N ALA A 440 -3.10 -16.16 0.84
CA ALA A 440 -2.11 -17.15 1.28
C ALA A 440 -2.65 -18.59 1.20
N ASP A 441 -1.79 -19.57 0.89
CA ASP A 441 -2.10 -20.98 0.56
C ASP A 441 -1.59 -21.94 1.65
N VAL A 442 -2.49 -22.66 2.32
CA VAL A 442 -2.21 -23.31 3.62
C VAL A 442 -2.67 -24.77 3.68
N THR A 443 -1.89 -25.62 4.37
CA THR A 443 -1.99 -27.09 4.43
C THR A 443 -3.34 -27.67 4.87
N GLY A 444 -4.22 -26.88 5.50
CA GLY A 444 -5.59 -27.28 5.91
C GLY A 444 -6.70 -26.87 4.94
N LEU A 445 -6.36 -26.09 3.92
CA LEU A 445 -7.26 -25.37 3.02
C LEU A 445 -6.60 -25.36 1.62
N ASP A 446 -6.80 -24.26 0.91
CA ASP A 446 -5.95 -23.79 -0.17
C ASP A 446 -5.71 -22.26 0.03
N ARG A 447 -5.97 -21.39 -0.95
CA ARG A 447 -5.55 -19.97 -0.98
C ARG A 447 -6.59 -19.00 -0.36
N GLU A 448 -6.77 -19.09 0.96
CA GLU A 448 -8.06 -18.94 1.68
C GLU A 448 -8.02 -18.05 2.95
N PRO A 449 -9.08 -17.92 3.82
CA PRO A 449 -8.73 -16.74 5.39
C PRO A 449 -8.40 -17.21 6.85
N TRP A 450 -7.40 -16.56 7.48
CA TRP A 450 -7.49 -15.97 8.84
C TRP A 450 -7.78 -14.46 8.63
N LEU A 451 -7.04 -13.51 9.25
CA LEU A 451 -7.28 -12.05 9.27
C LEU A 451 -6.00 -11.21 8.95
N SER A 452 -6.06 -9.86 8.90
CA SER A 452 -4.85 -9.04 9.09
C SER A 452 -4.99 -7.62 9.64
N ASP A 453 -4.72 -7.48 10.95
CA ASP A 453 -4.46 -6.21 11.67
C ASP A 453 -3.78 -6.43 13.03
N GLY A 454 -3.13 -7.57 13.26
CA GLY A 454 -2.33 -7.80 14.45
C GLY A 454 -2.66 -9.06 15.25
N THR A 455 -3.00 -8.86 16.52
CA THR A 455 -2.20 -9.41 17.64
C THR A 455 -2.99 -10.24 18.66
N PRO A 456 -2.36 -11.15 19.43
CA PRO A 456 -3.00 -11.95 20.48
C PRO A 456 -3.40 -11.15 21.74
N GLY A 457 -4.44 -10.32 21.61
CA GLY A 457 -4.96 -9.46 22.69
C GLY A 457 -6.38 -9.76 23.17
N GLY A 458 -7.24 -10.36 22.34
CA GLY A 458 -8.66 -10.62 22.69
C GLY A 458 -9.29 -11.87 22.08
N THR A 459 -8.50 -12.68 21.38
CA THR A 459 -8.94 -13.61 20.32
C THR A 459 -8.05 -14.87 20.33
N ALA A 460 -8.14 -15.84 19.43
CA ALA A 460 -9.00 -16.02 18.24
C ALA A 460 -9.69 -17.41 18.24
N LEU A 461 -10.55 -17.72 17.26
CA LEU A 461 -11.03 -19.10 17.06
C LEU A 461 -11.47 -19.38 15.61
N LEU A 462 -10.50 -19.81 14.80
CA LEU A 462 -10.50 -19.69 13.33
C LEU A 462 -11.42 -20.67 12.54
N ARG A 463 -11.17 -20.74 11.23
CA ARG A 463 -12.11 -20.43 10.12
C ARG A 463 -11.55 -21.13 8.84
N GLU A 464 -12.38 -21.90 8.09
CA GLU A 464 -12.04 -22.88 7.02
C GLU A 464 -13.13 -22.98 5.90
N ILE A 465 -12.88 -22.63 4.60
CA ILE A 465 -13.87 -22.79 3.49
C ILE A 465 -13.69 -24.00 2.54
N ASN A 466 -12.96 -23.83 1.43
CA ASN A 466 -13.44 -24.09 0.06
C ASN A 466 -14.30 -25.37 -0.04
N VAL A 467 -15.62 -25.22 -0.22
CA VAL A 467 -16.62 -26.04 0.49
C VAL A 467 -16.67 -27.56 0.16
N PRO A 468 -16.31 -28.44 1.12
CA PRO A 468 -15.22 -28.36 2.11
C PRO A 468 -13.90 -28.91 1.51
N PRO A 469 -12.71 -28.50 2.02
CA PRO A 469 -11.51 -28.22 1.23
C PRO A 469 -11.30 -29.09 -0.01
N THR A 470 -11.45 -28.47 -1.18
CA THR A 470 -11.25 -29.14 -2.48
C THR A 470 -9.78 -29.10 -2.91
N SER A 471 -9.44 -29.75 -4.03
CA SER A 471 -8.10 -29.61 -4.63
C SER A 471 -8.00 -28.45 -5.64
N ALA A 472 -9.00 -27.58 -5.70
CA ALA A 472 -9.03 -26.40 -6.56
C ALA A 472 -8.84 -25.15 -5.69
N SER A 473 -7.80 -24.37 -6.00
CA SER A 473 -7.40 -23.21 -5.21
C SER A 473 -8.36 -22.05 -5.38
N SER A 474 -8.59 -21.38 -4.26
CA SER A 474 -9.37 -20.17 -4.12
C SER A 474 -8.73 -18.93 -4.78
N SER A 475 -7.44 -19.00 -5.11
CA SER A 475 -6.71 -18.29 -6.19
C SER A 475 -6.62 -16.75 -6.20
N PRO A 476 -5.76 -16.14 -7.06
CA PRO A 476 -5.65 -14.68 -7.20
C PRO A 476 -5.94 -14.11 -8.61
N ASP A 477 -6.80 -13.08 -8.69
CA ASP A 477 -6.42 -11.81 -9.36
C ASP A 477 -7.12 -10.51 -8.90
N ASN A 478 -8.08 -10.47 -7.96
CA ASN A 478 -8.77 -9.23 -7.50
C ASN A 478 -9.37 -9.31 -6.00
N PHE A 479 -9.53 -8.28 -5.10
CA PHE A 479 -10.35 -8.39 -3.80
C PHE A 479 -10.59 -7.12 -2.90
N ALA A 480 -11.78 -6.88 -2.28
CA ALA A 480 -11.93 -6.13 -1.00
C ALA A 480 -12.02 -4.57 -1.05
N ALA A 481 -13.05 -3.76 -0.68
CA ALA A 481 -14.37 -3.89 -0.04
C ALA A 481 -15.27 -2.63 -0.24
N VAL A 482 -16.62 -2.72 -0.27
CA VAL A 482 -17.50 -1.54 -0.59
C VAL A 482 -18.67 -1.17 0.35
N ALA A 483 -18.82 0.16 0.52
CA ALA A 483 -19.91 1.03 1.04
C ALA A 483 -20.60 0.67 2.38
N ASP A 484 -21.03 -0.58 2.56
CA ASP A 484 -21.66 -1.13 3.78
C ASP A 484 -21.58 -2.67 3.81
N ARG A 485 -21.25 -3.33 2.68
CA ARG A 485 -21.45 -4.76 2.45
C ARG A 485 -20.23 -5.54 1.97
N LEU A 486 -19.07 -4.91 1.77
CA LEU A 486 -17.82 -5.59 1.40
C LEU A 486 -17.83 -6.18 -0.03
N PHE A 487 -18.29 -7.42 -0.20
CA PHE A 487 -18.04 -8.33 -1.35
C PHE A 487 -16.54 -8.59 -1.64
N LEU A 488 -16.18 -9.78 -2.14
CA LEU A 488 -14.77 -10.21 -2.23
C LEU A 488 -14.56 -11.39 -3.20
N ARG A 489 -13.34 -11.97 -3.20
CA ARG A 489 -12.82 -12.90 -4.20
C ARG A 489 -12.21 -14.23 -3.54
N ALA A 490 -12.79 -15.44 -3.65
CA ALA A 490 -12.30 -16.84 -3.40
C ALA A 490 -12.31 -17.85 -4.63
N ASN A 491 -12.32 -19.21 -4.55
CA ASN A 491 -12.73 -20.08 -5.71
C ASN A 491 -12.93 -21.57 -5.32
N ASP A 492 -14.16 -22.04 -5.10
CA ASP A 492 -14.47 -23.44 -4.71
C ASP A 492 -14.69 -24.37 -5.91
N GLY A 493 -14.97 -23.77 -7.06
CA GLY A 493 -15.32 -24.50 -8.26
C GLY A 493 -16.76 -25.04 -8.30
N SER A 494 -17.73 -24.46 -7.58
CA SER A 494 -19.16 -24.81 -7.75
C SER A 494 -19.90 -23.79 -8.62
N THR A 495 -19.84 -22.51 -8.26
CA THR A 495 -20.24 -21.36 -9.08
C THR A 495 -19.22 -21.06 -10.19
N GLY A 496 -18.14 -21.85 -10.25
CA GLY A 496 -16.83 -21.23 -10.32
C GLY A 496 -16.57 -20.46 -9.02
N PRO A 497 -15.86 -19.36 -9.09
CA PRO A 497 -16.16 -18.22 -8.25
C PRO A 497 -17.56 -17.61 -8.61
N GLU A 498 -18.20 -16.72 -7.81
CA GLU A 498 -19.32 -15.76 -8.10
C GLU A 498 -19.57 -14.81 -6.88
N LEU A 499 -19.34 -15.25 -5.62
CA LEU A 499 -19.54 -14.57 -4.29
C LEU A 499 -20.97 -14.47 -3.68
N TRP A 500 -21.08 -14.10 -2.39
CA TRP A 500 -22.36 -13.84 -1.69
C TRP A 500 -22.37 -12.60 -0.71
N VAL A 501 -23.02 -12.51 0.50
CA VAL A 501 -23.50 -11.17 1.06
C VAL A 501 -23.04 -10.53 2.41
N SER A 502 -23.04 -11.21 3.58
CA SER A 502 -22.73 -10.64 4.93
C SER A 502 -23.56 -9.45 5.50
N ASP A 503 -23.20 -9.04 6.73
CA ASP A 503 -23.67 -7.85 7.47
C ASP A 503 -22.82 -7.45 8.71
N GLY A 504 -21.72 -8.12 9.11
CA GLY A 504 -21.05 -7.76 10.38
C GLY A 504 -19.89 -8.64 10.82
N THR A 505 -19.80 -9.04 12.10
CA THR A 505 -18.79 -10.00 12.60
C THR A 505 -19.15 -11.45 12.26
N GLN A 506 -18.20 -12.28 11.80
CA GLN A 506 -18.33 -13.71 11.40
C GLN A 506 -18.90 -14.14 10.00
N PRO A 507 -19.64 -13.36 9.18
CA PRO A 507 -21.00 -13.84 8.92
C PRO A 507 -21.60 -13.71 7.50
N GLY A 508 -22.75 -14.40 7.31
CA GLY A 508 -23.86 -13.89 6.48
C GLY A 508 -24.92 -14.87 5.94
N THR A 509 -25.89 -14.30 5.19
CA THR A 509 -26.22 -14.73 3.81
C THR A 509 -27.32 -15.80 3.52
N HIS A 510 -28.16 -15.55 2.49
CA HIS A 510 -29.01 -16.50 1.68
C HIS A 510 -28.78 -16.24 0.13
N LEU A 511 -29.74 -16.00 -0.80
CA LEU A 511 -29.57 -16.27 -2.27
C LEU A 511 -30.01 -15.19 -3.32
N VAL A 512 -29.05 -14.73 -4.18
CA VAL A 512 -29.20 -13.96 -5.45
C VAL A 512 -28.10 -14.30 -6.53
N LEU A 513 -26.89 -13.70 -6.56
CA LEU A 513 -25.97 -13.66 -7.72
C LEU A 513 -24.77 -14.64 -7.79
N ASP A 514 -25.13 -15.90 -8.04
CA ASP A 514 -24.57 -16.70 -9.14
C ASP A 514 -25.43 -16.43 -10.39
N GLY A 515 -25.09 -15.42 -11.19
CA GLY A 515 -26.11 -14.70 -11.97
C GLY A 515 -26.62 -15.42 -13.20
N ILE A 516 -25.73 -16.15 -13.88
CA ILE A 516 -26.05 -17.23 -14.80
C ILE A 516 -25.06 -18.38 -14.47
N PRO A 517 -25.45 -19.66 -14.57
CA PRO A 517 -25.17 -20.51 -13.41
C PRO A 517 -24.00 -21.49 -13.52
N GLY A 518 -23.36 -21.70 -12.37
CA GLY A 518 -22.45 -22.82 -12.08
C GLY A 518 -21.09 -22.66 -12.73
N ALA A 519 -20.42 -23.78 -13.05
CA ALA A 519 -19.18 -23.80 -13.81
C ALA A 519 -19.34 -23.35 -15.30
N ALA A 520 -20.02 -22.22 -15.54
CA ALA A 520 -20.33 -21.58 -16.82
C ALA A 520 -20.89 -20.13 -16.67
N GLY A 521 -20.49 -19.34 -15.66
CA GLY A 521 -21.16 -18.09 -15.22
C GLY A 521 -20.74 -16.70 -15.77
N LEU A 522 -20.88 -15.64 -14.96
CA LEU A 522 -20.75 -14.19 -15.27
C LEU A 522 -19.35 -13.50 -15.15
N ASN A 523 -18.28 -14.25 -14.93
CA ASN A 523 -16.90 -13.83 -14.58
C ASN A 523 -16.44 -12.34 -14.69
N PRO A 524 -16.09 -11.74 -13.53
CA PRO A 524 -15.37 -10.47 -13.36
C PRO A 524 -13.89 -10.51 -12.86
N SER A 525 -13.34 -9.34 -12.50
CA SER A 525 -12.03 -9.03 -11.88
C SER A 525 -12.06 -7.71 -11.09
N ARG A 526 -11.62 -6.62 -11.74
CA ARG A 526 -10.91 -5.41 -11.23
C ARG A 526 -11.54 -4.59 -10.10
N ILE A 527 -12.63 -3.87 -10.39
CA ILE A 527 -13.44 -3.09 -9.43
C ILE A 527 -12.82 -1.78 -8.90
N GLU A 528 -13.66 -0.73 -8.78
CA GLU A 528 -13.30 0.70 -8.87
C GLU A 528 -14.48 1.69 -8.64
N ALA A 529 -14.28 3.02 -8.70
CA ALA A 529 -15.04 3.92 -7.81
C ALA A 529 -15.41 5.41 -8.19
N LEU A 530 -16.54 5.67 -8.87
CA LEU A 530 -17.24 7.00 -9.02
C LEU A 530 -17.82 7.59 -7.69
N GLY A 531 -18.91 8.39 -7.67
CA GLY A 531 -19.53 9.08 -6.51
C GLY A 531 -20.22 8.25 -5.41
N ASP A 532 -21.48 7.79 -5.58
CA ASP A 532 -22.35 7.27 -4.49
C ASP A 532 -22.86 5.78 -4.56
N LEU A 533 -22.20 4.88 -5.30
CA LEU A 533 -22.81 3.65 -5.83
C LEU A 533 -21.81 2.53 -6.13
N ALA A 534 -22.32 1.35 -6.46
CA ALA A 534 -21.46 0.38 -7.06
C ALA A 534 -22.27 -0.67 -7.87
N ILE A 535 -22.28 -0.77 -9.22
CA ILE A 535 -21.46 -0.34 -10.41
C ILE A 535 -20.66 -1.50 -11.07
N PHE A 536 -21.14 -2.76 -10.95
CA PHE A 536 -20.46 -4.02 -11.33
C PHE A 536 -20.13 -4.30 -12.84
N GLY A 537 -19.97 -5.59 -13.28
CA GLY A 537 -19.76 -6.02 -14.70
C GLY A 537 -19.95 -7.55 -14.99
N ALA A 538 -20.53 -8.02 -16.10
CA ALA A 538 -20.41 -9.44 -16.51
C ALA A 538 -20.41 -9.75 -18.03
N SER A 539 -19.41 -10.48 -18.55
CA SER A 539 -19.30 -10.88 -19.99
C SER A 539 -20.14 -12.09 -20.35
N ALA A 540 -21.43 -11.93 -20.10
CA ALA A 540 -22.38 -13.03 -20.06
C ALA A 540 -22.43 -13.80 -21.40
N PRO A 541 -22.83 -15.08 -21.42
CA PRO A 541 -22.88 -15.86 -22.65
C PRO A 541 -23.69 -15.21 -23.79
N GLY A 542 -23.00 -14.87 -24.88
CA GLY A 542 -23.55 -14.15 -26.03
C GLY A 542 -23.23 -12.65 -26.06
N GLN A 543 -22.58 -12.17 -25.01
CA GLN A 543 -22.04 -10.85 -24.81
C GLN A 543 -20.54 -11.04 -24.49
N GLY A 544 -19.68 -10.70 -25.44
CA GLY A 544 -18.52 -9.92 -25.00
C GLY A 544 -19.15 -8.62 -24.61
N PHE A 545 -19.36 -8.35 -23.33
CA PHE A 545 -20.29 -7.32 -22.90
C PHE A 545 -19.86 -5.89 -23.32
N GLU A 546 -20.73 -5.04 -23.86
CA GLU A 546 -22.20 -4.86 -23.90
C GLU A 546 -22.90 -4.12 -22.71
N PRO A 547 -22.56 -2.85 -22.41
CA PRO A 547 -22.89 -2.06 -21.21
C PRO A 547 -24.29 -2.04 -20.59
N TRP A 548 -24.27 -1.86 -19.27
CA TRP A 548 -25.22 -2.55 -18.39
C TRP A 548 -26.35 -1.66 -17.81
N VAL A 549 -26.56 -1.62 -16.50
CA VAL A 549 -27.40 -0.68 -15.71
C VAL A 549 -28.94 -0.87 -15.68
N SER A 550 -29.69 -0.23 -14.78
CA SER A 550 -31.06 -0.66 -14.40
C SER A 550 -32.21 -0.20 -15.32
N ASP A 551 -33.30 -0.98 -15.36
CA ASP A 551 -34.62 -0.54 -15.89
C ASP A 551 -35.37 0.46 -14.97
N GLY A 552 -34.86 0.69 -13.76
CA GLY A 552 -35.52 1.42 -12.68
C GLY A 552 -35.98 0.52 -11.51
N THR A 553 -35.56 -0.76 -11.46
CA THR A 553 -35.84 -1.69 -10.37
C THR A 553 -34.57 -2.30 -9.73
N ALA A 554 -34.64 -2.54 -8.42
CA ALA A 554 -33.49 -2.94 -7.60
C ALA A 554 -33.23 -4.46 -7.66
N ALA A 555 -32.62 -4.92 -8.75
CA ALA A 555 -32.03 -6.26 -8.89
C ALA A 555 -30.51 -6.11 -9.08
N GLY A 556 -29.83 -5.60 -8.05
CA GLY A 556 -28.75 -4.60 -8.15
C GLY A 556 -27.49 -4.85 -8.97
N THR A 557 -27.25 -6.07 -9.41
CA THR A 557 -26.05 -6.48 -10.16
C THR A 557 -26.52 -6.90 -11.56
N HIS A 558 -26.62 -5.97 -12.53
CA HIS A 558 -27.35 -6.18 -13.81
C HIS A 558 -26.98 -5.32 -15.04
N GLN A 559 -27.34 -5.81 -16.24
CA GLN A 559 -27.38 -5.10 -17.52
C GLN A 559 -28.67 -4.30 -17.73
N LEU A 560 -28.77 -3.52 -18.82
CA LEU A 560 -30.02 -3.22 -19.55
C LEU A 560 -29.83 -3.20 -21.07
N ALA A 561 -28.68 -2.72 -21.57
CA ALA A 561 -28.40 -2.65 -22.99
C ALA A 561 -26.98 -3.14 -23.35
N ASP A 562 -26.18 -2.32 -24.05
CA ASP A 562 -25.20 -2.83 -25.02
C ASP A 562 -24.41 -1.70 -25.72
N ILE A 563 -23.12 -1.86 -26.07
CA ILE A 563 -22.33 -0.80 -26.76
C ILE A 563 -21.42 -1.26 -27.91
N ALA A 564 -20.83 -2.44 -27.85
CA ALA A 564 -20.16 -3.10 -28.98
C ALA A 564 -20.93 -4.30 -29.61
N PRO A 565 -22.28 -4.31 -29.65
CA PRO A 565 -23.13 -5.50 -29.65
C PRO A 565 -22.62 -6.79 -30.31
N GLY A 566 -22.38 -7.81 -29.48
CA GLY A 566 -22.08 -9.18 -29.87
C GLY A 566 -21.03 -9.84 -28.96
N VAL A 567 -19.99 -10.39 -29.59
CA VAL A 567 -18.90 -11.11 -28.92
C VAL A 567 -17.57 -10.40 -29.14
N VAL A 568 -17.62 -9.08 -29.28
CA VAL A 568 -16.43 -8.25 -29.35
C VAL A 568 -16.30 -7.53 -28.03
N GLY A 569 -17.40 -6.93 -27.56
CA GLY A 569 -17.46 -6.24 -26.30
C GLY A 569 -16.90 -4.85 -26.36
N SER A 570 -17.39 -4.05 -25.42
CA SER A 570 -16.92 -2.68 -25.28
C SER A 570 -15.42 -2.76 -25.00
N LEU A 571 -14.99 -3.64 -24.10
CA LEU A 571 -13.64 -3.77 -23.56
C LEU A 571 -13.13 -2.56 -22.78
N PHE A 572 -14.08 -1.94 -22.09
CA PHE A 572 -13.95 -1.02 -20.98
C PHE A 572 -12.59 -1.15 -20.31
N THR A 573 -11.69 -0.23 -20.62
CA THR A 573 -10.39 -0.12 -19.94
C THR A 573 -10.30 1.05 -18.96
N PRO A 574 -11.40 1.79 -18.66
CA PRO A 574 -11.46 3.06 -17.93
C PRO A 574 -10.28 4.07 -17.99
N LEU A 575 -10.48 5.34 -17.60
CA LEU A 575 -9.38 6.33 -17.39
C LEU A 575 -9.42 7.10 -16.02
N GLY A 576 -10.58 7.33 -15.36
CA GLY A 576 -10.72 7.62 -13.90
C GLY A 576 -11.69 8.75 -13.47
N VAL A 577 -11.98 9.12 -12.18
CA VAL A 577 -13.02 10.17 -11.76
C VAL A 577 -12.64 11.57 -11.17
N VAL A 578 -13.55 12.55 -11.39
CA VAL A 578 -13.85 13.91 -10.82
C VAL A 578 -15.40 14.12 -10.96
N ASP A 579 -15.99 15.18 -10.38
CA ASP A 579 -17.36 15.75 -10.59
C ASP A 579 -18.61 14.84 -10.53
N ASP A 580 -18.46 13.55 -10.21
CA ASP A 580 -19.53 12.55 -10.05
C ASP A 580 -20.35 12.22 -11.33
N GLU A 581 -20.25 13.03 -12.39
CA GLU A 581 -20.57 12.71 -13.80
C GLU A 581 -19.26 12.35 -14.55
N LEU A 582 -19.28 11.39 -15.49
CA LEU A 582 -18.18 10.42 -15.74
C LEU A 582 -18.16 9.90 -17.22
N LEU A 583 -17.07 9.32 -17.81
CA LEU A 583 -16.76 9.27 -19.26
C LEU A 583 -16.32 7.86 -19.81
N PHE A 584 -17.07 7.24 -20.73
CA PHE A 584 -16.89 5.93 -21.43
C PHE A 584 -15.97 5.91 -22.64
N MET A 585 -15.13 4.89 -22.83
CA MET A 585 -14.48 4.69 -24.14
C MET A 585 -14.02 3.26 -24.42
N ALA A 586 -14.85 2.37 -24.92
CA ALA A 586 -14.43 1.06 -25.42
C ALA A 586 -15.38 0.49 -26.53
N LEU A 587 -14.87 0.16 -27.73
CA LEU A 587 -15.57 -0.08 -29.01
C LEU A 587 -17.08 0.29 -29.18
N ASN A 588 -17.36 1.38 -29.88
CA ASN A 588 -18.57 1.54 -30.68
C ASN A 588 -18.12 1.31 -32.11
N ALA A 589 -18.62 0.27 -32.78
CA ALA A 589 -18.14 -0.10 -34.11
C ALA A 589 -18.31 0.99 -35.20
N THR A 590 -19.02 2.10 -34.93
CA THR A 590 -19.24 3.20 -35.88
C THR A 590 -18.52 4.51 -35.55
N LEU A 591 -18.00 4.62 -34.33
CA LEU A 591 -17.22 5.77 -33.88
C LEU A 591 -15.78 5.35 -33.62
N GLY A 592 -15.57 4.05 -33.47
CA GLY A 592 -14.29 3.42 -33.23
C GLY A 592 -13.94 3.60 -31.78
N ARG A 593 -13.30 4.74 -31.55
CA ARG A 593 -12.16 4.77 -30.66
C ARG A 593 -11.96 6.18 -30.09
N GLU A 594 -12.87 6.61 -29.21
CA GLU A 594 -13.44 7.97 -29.16
C GLU A 594 -13.89 8.32 -27.68
N LEU A 595 -14.97 9.05 -27.28
CA LEU A 595 -15.33 9.24 -25.83
C LEU A 595 -16.83 9.53 -25.45
N TRP A 596 -17.58 8.60 -24.83
CA TRP A 596 -18.94 8.69 -24.22
C TRP A 596 -18.92 8.90 -22.67
N THR A 597 -20.02 8.80 -21.90
CA THR A 597 -20.25 9.37 -20.53
C THR A 597 -21.61 9.04 -19.83
N THR A 598 -21.63 8.92 -18.49
CA THR A 598 -22.78 8.69 -17.55
C THR A 598 -22.45 9.08 -16.09
N ASP A 599 -23.24 8.61 -15.11
CA ASP A 599 -23.15 8.80 -13.64
C ASP A 599 -23.20 7.47 -12.84
N GLY A 600 -23.22 6.36 -13.56
CA GLY A 600 -23.55 5.02 -13.08
C GLY A 600 -25.00 4.57 -13.30
N THR A 601 -25.80 5.25 -14.14
CA THR A 601 -27.23 4.96 -14.36
C THR A 601 -27.71 4.92 -15.83
N SER A 602 -28.94 4.40 -16.03
CA SER A 602 -29.70 4.47 -17.30
C SER A 602 -30.28 5.86 -17.60
N VAL A 603 -30.06 6.85 -16.75
CA VAL A 603 -30.35 8.27 -17.03
C VAL A 603 -29.18 8.89 -17.79
N GLY A 604 -27.94 8.46 -17.52
CA GLY A 604 -26.75 9.22 -17.85
C GLY A 604 -26.02 8.86 -19.16
N THR A 605 -26.29 7.74 -19.86
CA THR A 605 -25.45 7.39 -21.03
C THR A 605 -25.51 8.35 -22.21
N HIS A 606 -24.34 8.79 -22.69
CA HIS A 606 -24.20 9.63 -23.89
C HIS A 606 -22.74 9.84 -24.33
N LEU A 607 -22.52 10.47 -25.50
CA LEU A 607 -21.21 10.86 -26.01
C LEU A 607 -20.66 12.10 -25.27
N VAL A 608 -19.38 12.15 -24.88
CA VAL A 608 -18.66 13.41 -24.58
C VAL A 608 -18.36 14.05 -25.92
N VAL A 609 -17.36 13.58 -26.68
CA VAL A 609 -17.08 14.13 -28.02
C VAL A 609 -16.18 13.26 -28.93
N ASP A 610 -16.46 13.34 -30.24
CA ASP A 610 -15.68 12.72 -31.31
C ASP A 610 -14.77 13.73 -32.04
N ILE A 611 -13.46 13.76 -31.76
CA ILE A 611 -12.47 14.61 -32.47
C ILE A 611 -11.30 13.83 -33.11
N TYR A 612 -11.47 12.52 -33.30
CA TYR A 612 -11.00 11.84 -34.51
C TYR A 612 -12.22 11.22 -35.21
N PRO A 613 -12.95 12.05 -35.99
CA PRO A 613 -14.30 11.74 -36.45
C PRO A 613 -14.54 10.38 -37.12
N GLY A 614 -15.53 9.66 -36.59
CA GLY A 614 -16.41 8.75 -37.32
C GLY A 614 -15.79 7.44 -37.81
N ALA A 615 -15.63 6.49 -36.87
CA ALA A 615 -14.92 5.22 -37.04
C ALA A 615 -13.41 5.42 -37.22
N ALA A 616 -12.85 6.31 -36.39
CA ALA A 616 -11.43 6.61 -36.31
C ALA A 616 -11.02 6.92 -34.86
N SER A 617 -9.72 7.20 -34.67
CA SER A 617 -8.97 6.75 -33.51
C SER A 617 -7.57 7.41 -33.51
N SER A 618 -7.05 8.03 -32.45
CA SER A 618 -5.58 8.17 -32.27
C SER A 618 -5.05 8.16 -30.80
N GLU A 619 -5.62 7.27 -29.98
CA GLU A 619 -5.21 6.75 -28.66
C GLU A 619 -4.66 7.70 -27.58
N PRO A 620 -5.17 8.93 -27.41
CA PRO A 620 -5.07 9.66 -26.15
C PRO A 620 -4.57 8.90 -24.89
N THR A 621 -3.39 9.30 -24.38
CA THR A 621 -2.44 8.49 -23.57
C THR A 621 -1.71 9.12 -22.36
N VAL A 622 -2.05 10.33 -21.88
CA VAL A 622 -1.58 10.92 -20.59
C VAL A 622 -2.31 12.20 -20.19
N LEU A 623 -2.51 12.39 -18.89
CA LEU A 623 -1.91 13.45 -18.05
C LEU A 623 -2.23 13.23 -16.54
N GLY A 624 -3.19 13.91 -15.85
CA GLY A 624 -3.81 13.72 -14.49
C GLY A 624 -4.96 14.55 -13.82
N ARG A 625 -4.66 15.67 -13.12
CA ARG A 625 -5.59 16.64 -12.48
C ARG A 625 -5.06 18.10 -12.48
N VAL A 626 -5.83 19.11 -12.93
CA VAL A 626 -5.62 20.57 -12.68
C VAL A 626 -6.93 21.17 -12.18
N GLY A 627 -7.05 21.38 -10.88
CA GLY A 627 -8.33 21.75 -10.28
C GLY A 627 -9.36 20.64 -10.51
N ASP A 628 -10.47 21.00 -11.16
CA ASP A 628 -11.55 20.12 -11.61
C ASP A 628 -11.33 19.50 -13.01
N ARG A 629 -10.23 19.87 -13.69
CA ARG A 629 -9.99 19.62 -15.13
C ARG A 629 -8.86 18.67 -15.45
N ILE A 630 -8.76 18.31 -16.75
CA ILE A 630 -8.28 17.06 -17.43
C ILE A 630 -7.37 17.44 -18.69
N VAL A 631 -6.30 16.81 -19.30
CA VAL A 631 -5.44 17.34 -20.51
C VAL A 631 -4.85 16.37 -21.61
N PHE A 632 -5.20 16.47 -22.93
CA PHE A 632 -4.97 15.45 -24.04
C PHE A 632 -3.92 15.73 -25.20
N ALA A 633 -3.91 15.04 -26.37
CA ALA A 633 -3.06 15.24 -27.59
C ALA A 633 -3.83 15.44 -28.93
N ALA A 634 -3.36 16.26 -29.89
CA ALA A 634 -3.78 16.15 -31.31
C ALA A 634 -2.78 16.51 -32.42
N ASN A 635 -3.13 16.08 -33.65
CA ASN A 635 -2.48 16.34 -34.93
C ASN A 635 -3.52 16.68 -36.04
N ASP A 636 -3.24 17.65 -36.92
CA ASP A 636 -4.06 17.97 -38.12
C ASP A 636 -3.34 17.76 -39.48
N GLY A 637 -2.04 17.42 -39.45
CA GLY A 637 -1.14 17.44 -40.61
C GLY A 637 -0.24 18.69 -40.70
N VAL A 638 -0.32 19.60 -39.73
CA VAL A 638 0.63 20.69 -39.46
C VAL A 638 1.18 20.59 -38.04
N ALA A 639 0.32 20.28 -37.08
CA ALA A 639 0.60 19.97 -35.68
C ALA A 639 1.41 18.65 -35.48
N GLY A 640 1.68 18.28 -34.22
CA GLY A 640 2.47 17.10 -33.85
C GLY A 640 1.71 16.04 -33.02
N ARG A 641 1.53 16.26 -31.71
CA ARG A 641 0.92 15.33 -30.74
C ARG A 641 0.41 16.04 -29.47
N GLU A 642 -0.26 17.17 -29.64
CA GLU A 642 -0.05 18.31 -28.74
C GLU A 642 -1.19 18.56 -27.67
N PRO A 643 -0.90 19.08 -26.45
CA PRO A 643 -1.78 19.23 -25.26
C PRO A 643 -3.27 19.58 -25.47
N TRP A 644 -4.23 19.03 -24.67
CA TRP A 644 -5.67 19.39 -24.57
C TRP A 644 -6.18 19.68 -23.15
N ILE A 645 -7.47 19.89 -22.90
CA ILE A 645 -8.08 19.98 -21.58
C ILE A 645 -9.57 19.55 -21.59
N THR A 646 -10.09 18.78 -20.62
CA THR A 646 -11.56 18.58 -20.41
C THR A 646 -12.03 18.88 -18.98
N ASP A 647 -13.34 19.00 -18.81
CA ASP A 647 -14.09 19.03 -17.54
C ASP A 647 -15.19 17.96 -17.51
N GLY A 648 -15.06 16.92 -18.34
CA GLY A 648 -16.06 15.86 -18.50
C GLY A 648 -17.19 16.20 -19.47
N THR A 649 -17.23 17.40 -20.06
CA THR A 649 -18.36 17.82 -20.90
C THR A 649 -18.02 17.96 -22.39
N ALA A 650 -19.05 17.72 -23.21
CA ALA A 650 -19.17 18.06 -24.63
C ALA A 650 -19.07 19.58 -24.95
N ALA A 651 -18.54 20.39 -24.02
CA ALA A 651 -18.29 21.82 -24.14
C ALA A 651 -16.94 22.26 -23.53
N GLY A 652 -16.31 21.43 -22.70
CA GLY A 652 -15.04 21.72 -22.02
C GLY A 652 -13.81 21.02 -22.62
N THR A 653 -13.97 19.90 -23.33
CA THR A 653 -12.88 19.25 -24.08
C THR A 653 -12.31 20.15 -25.19
N THR A 654 -11.05 20.58 -25.09
CA THR A 654 -10.40 21.53 -26.03
C THR A 654 -8.88 21.40 -26.13
N LEU A 655 -8.26 21.64 -27.30
CA LEU A 655 -6.80 21.67 -27.47
C LEU A 655 -6.19 22.81 -26.63
N LEU A 656 -5.22 22.47 -25.78
CA LEU A 656 -4.53 23.31 -24.84
C LEU A 656 -3.28 23.96 -25.46
N ALA A 657 -2.48 23.25 -26.27
CA ALA A 657 -1.37 23.84 -27.01
C ALA A 657 -0.83 22.93 -28.13
N ASP A 658 -0.19 23.55 -29.13
CA ASP A 658 0.52 23.01 -30.32
C ASP A 658 1.65 23.99 -30.67
N LEU A 659 2.66 23.59 -31.46
CA LEU A 659 3.61 24.51 -32.13
C LEU A 659 3.98 24.13 -33.58
N GLY A 660 3.31 23.13 -34.17
CA GLY A 660 3.80 22.34 -35.29
C GLY A 660 4.17 23.08 -36.58
N PHE A 661 5.23 22.56 -37.22
CA PHE A 661 5.86 23.19 -38.39
C PHE A 661 5.41 22.62 -39.75
N GLY A 662 4.49 21.65 -39.76
CA GLY A 662 4.14 20.85 -40.95
C GLY A 662 4.14 19.33 -40.73
N ALA A 663 3.87 18.89 -39.49
CA ALA A 663 3.99 17.53 -38.96
C ALA A 663 5.41 16.90 -39.01
N SER A 664 5.94 16.54 -37.83
CA SER A 664 7.12 15.68 -37.68
C SER A 664 6.91 14.76 -36.46
N GLY A 665 7.59 14.97 -35.33
CA GLY A 665 7.34 14.19 -34.11
C GLY A 665 7.71 14.97 -32.84
N SER A 666 6.77 15.06 -31.91
CA SER A 666 6.86 15.81 -30.65
C SER A 666 6.94 14.92 -29.39
N SER A 667 6.77 13.61 -29.53
CA SER A 667 7.15 12.59 -28.54
C SER A 667 6.46 12.46 -27.15
N PRO A 668 5.31 13.10 -26.80
CA PRO A 668 4.61 13.05 -25.50
C PRO A 668 4.76 11.88 -24.53
N ALA A 669 4.85 12.14 -23.20
CA ALA A 669 3.77 11.94 -22.19
C ALA A 669 4.30 11.95 -20.70
N TYR A 670 3.65 11.21 -19.74
CA TYR A 670 4.16 10.51 -18.48
C TYR A 670 3.91 10.82 -16.90
N GLY A 671 3.09 11.74 -16.28
CA GLY A 671 3.33 12.28 -14.85
C GLY A 671 2.31 12.27 -13.62
N LEU A 672 2.48 13.11 -12.53
CA LEU A 672 1.56 13.50 -11.36
C LEU A 672 1.43 15.04 -11.19
N ALA A 673 0.27 15.53 -10.72
CA ALA A 673 -0.01 16.92 -10.39
C ALA A 673 0.58 17.43 -9.06
N SER A 674 0.77 18.76 -8.97
CA SER A 674 0.96 19.52 -7.73
C SER A 674 0.78 21.01 -8.00
N GLY A 675 0.52 21.82 -6.97
CA GLY A 675 0.52 23.28 -7.05
C GLY A 675 -0.51 23.91 -8.01
N GLY A 676 -1.43 23.11 -8.57
CA GLY A 676 -2.29 23.52 -9.68
C GLY A 676 -1.58 23.60 -11.04
N VAL A 677 -0.40 22.98 -11.17
CA VAL A 677 0.48 23.10 -12.35
C VAL A 677 1.10 21.76 -12.79
N VAL A 678 1.80 21.85 -13.92
CA VAL A 678 1.94 20.78 -14.89
C VAL A 678 3.26 20.86 -15.69
N TYR A 679 4.41 20.85 -14.99
CA TYR A 679 5.82 20.76 -15.41
C TYR A 679 6.14 19.69 -16.51
N PHE A 680 5.50 19.82 -17.69
CA PHE A 680 5.36 18.82 -18.75
C PHE A 680 6.30 19.03 -19.97
N ALA A 681 5.97 18.91 -21.29
CA ALA A 681 6.78 19.37 -22.48
C ALA A 681 6.28 19.08 -23.92
N ALA A 682 7.13 18.54 -24.84
CA ALA A 682 7.08 18.81 -26.30
C ALA A 682 8.15 18.07 -27.21
N ASP A 683 8.34 18.28 -28.55
CA ASP A 683 9.62 18.06 -29.34
C ASP A 683 9.66 18.65 -30.78
N ASP A 684 10.83 19.13 -31.25
CA ASP A 684 10.98 20.19 -32.28
C ASP A 684 11.49 19.73 -33.67
N GLN A 685 12.51 18.88 -33.73
CA GLN A 685 13.18 18.41 -34.96
C GLN A 685 13.80 19.49 -35.89
N ALA A 686 13.93 20.76 -35.46
CA ALA A 686 14.37 21.87 -36.31
C ALA A 686 15.48 22.76 -35.72
N GLY A 687 15.64 22.81 -34.38
CA GLY A 687 16.74 23.49 -33.69
C GLY A 687 16.37 24.25 -32.41
N ALA A 688 15.41 23.76 -31.62
CA ALA A 688 14.95 24.37 -30.36
C ALA A 688 15.44 23.61 -29.10
N GLY A 689 14.53 23.19 -28.20
CA GLY A 689 14.81 22.50 -26.94
C GLY A 689 14.15 21.12 -26.84
N VAL A 690 14.69 20.23 -26.00
CA VAL A 690 14.39 18.77 -25.94
C VAL A 690 14.38 18.29 -24.45
N GLU A 691 13.36 18.70 -23.66
CA GLU A 691 13.54 19.32 -22.34
C GLU A 691 12.29 19.51 -21.42
N LEU A 692 12.41 20.24 -20.30
CA LEU A 692 11.36 20.55 -19.29
C LEU A 692 10.43 21.72 -19.66
N TRP A 693 9.10 21.53 -19.62
CA TRP A 693 8.04 22.57 -19.65
C TRP A 693 7.22 22.62 -18.35
N VAL A 694 6.11 23.38 -18.36
CA VAL A 694 5.00 23.50 -17.40
C VAL A 694 3.71 23.89 -18.11
N THR A 695 2.53 23.59 -17.56
CA THR A 695 1.26 24.30 -17.80
C THR A 695 0.49 24.51 -16.49
N ASP A 696 -0.56 25.33 -16.53
CA ASP A 696 -1.50 25.67 -15.46
C ASP A 696 -2.95 25.36 -15.86
N GLY A 697 -3.13 24.50 -16.87
CA GLY A 697 -4.43 24.28 -17.51
C GLY A 697 -4.81 25.38 -18.51
N THR A 698 -3.89 26.28 -18.89
CA THR A 698 -4.09 27.26 -19.96
C THR A 698 -3.03 27.19 -21.05
N ALA A 699 -3.42 27.52 -22.29
CA ALA A 699 -2.52 27.62 -23.43
C ALA A 699 -1.36 28.61 -23.23
N ALA A 700 -1.52 29.58 -22.32
CA ALA A 700 -0.51 30.59 -22.02
C ALA A 700 0.45 30.18 -20.89
N GLY A 701 0.01 29.29 -19.98
CA GLY A 701 0.87 28.68 -18.96
C GLY A 701 1.71 27.53 -19.50
N THR A 702 1.31 26.93 -20.63
CA THR A 702 2.05 25.91 -21.39
C THR A 702 3.38 26.45 -21.95
N GLN A 703 4.51 26.23 -21.25
CA GLN A 703 5.83 26.79 -21.60
C GLN A 703 7.03 25.95 -21.11
N LEU A 704 8.17 26.01 -21.80
CA LEU A 704 9.47 25.47 -21.34
C LEU A 704 9.86 26.06 -19.96
N ALA A 705 10.06 25.20 -18.97
CA ALA A 705 10.38 25.47 -17.58
C ALA A 705 11.89 25.36 -17.31
N VAL A 706 12.61 24.40 -17.92
CA VAL A 706 14.08 24.42 -17.99
C VAL A 706 14.60 23.64 -19.20
N ASP A 707 15.81 24.02 -19.63
CA ASP A 707 16.66 23.26 -20.53
C ASP A 707 17.87 22.72 -19.75
N VAL A 708 17.83 21.43 -19.37
CA VAL A 708 18.82 20.72 -18.56
C VAL A 708 20.05 20.36 -19.37
N ARG A 709 19.85 19.99 -20.63
CA ARG A 709 20.91 19.64 -21.58
C ARG A 709 20.80 20.54 -22.81
N PRO A 710 21.37 21.76 -22.72
CA PRO A 710 21.19 22.87 -23.65
C PRO A 710 20.97 22.52 -25.12
N GLY A 711 19.72 22.76 -25.55
CA GLY A 711 19.23 22.77 -26.93
C GLY A 711 18.56 21.46 -27.36
N ILE A 712 18.83 21.04 -28.59
CA ILE A 712 18.37 19.75 -29.13
C ILE A 712 19.20 18.57 -28.58
N ALA A 713 19.26 18.47 -27.25
CA ALA A 713 20.22 17.59 -26.56
C ALA A 713 19.73 16.92 -25.25
N SER A 714 18.42 16.84 -24.98
CA SER A 714 17.79 15.72 -24.24
C SER A 714 17.99 15.61 -22.72
N SER A 715 17.19 16.35 -21.97
CA SER A 715 17.19 16.44 -20.52
C SER A 715 17.36 15.13 -19.73
N GLU A 716 16.62 14.10 -20.15
CA GLU A 716 16.25 12.90 -19.38
C GLU A 716 16.43 12.93 -17.85
N PRO A 717 15.34 13.23 -17.13
CA PRO A 717 15.19 12.88 -15.72
C PRO A 717 13.95 12.01 -15.46
N ARG A 718 14.02 11.13 -14.46
CA ARG A 718 12.88 10.34 -13.97
C ARG A 718 12.10 11.10 -12.88
N PRO A 719 10.81 10.81 -12.71
CA PRO A 719 9.89 11.61 -11.90
C PRO A 719 10.23 11.49 -10.42
N LEU A 720 10.15 12.56 -9.62
CA LEU A 720 10.11 12.47 -8.15
C LEU A 720 8.74 12.82 -7.49
N VAL A 721 8.59 13.64 -6.42
CA VAL A 721 7.29 14.32 -6.07
C VAL A 721 7.48 15.71 -5.42
N ALA A 722 6.41 16.48 -5.15
CA ALA A 722 6.49 17.86 -4.66
C ALA A 722 6.81 18.00 -3.18
N ILE A 723 7.47 19.12 -2.82
CA ILE A 723 7.37 19.77 -1.51
C ILE A 723 6.89 21.21 -1.77
N GLY A 724 5.65 21.51 -1.39
CA GLY A 724 5.06 22.84 -1.64
C GLY A 724 5.13 23.23 -3.13
N ASP A 725 5.76 24.37 -3.41
CA ASP A 725 5.92 24.93 -4.77
C ASP A 725 7.17 24.38 -5.50
N GLN A 726 7.78 23.28 -5.05
CA GLN A 726 9.07 22.79 -5.54
C GLN A 726 9.10 21.34 -6.02
N LEU A 727 10.06 21.11 -6.91
CA LEU A 727 10.22 20.07 -7.91
C LEU A 727 11.71 19.67 -7.92
N TYR A 728 12.04 18.40 -7.67
CA TYR A 728 13.43 17.89 -7.52
C TYR A 728 13.66 16.54 -8.22
N PHE A 729 14.80 16.22 -8.85
CA PHE A 729 15.01 15.09 -9.81
C PHE A 729 16.45 14.78 -10.32
N SER A 730 16.60 13.74 -11.16
CA SER A 730 17.86 13.15 -11.69
C SER A 730 18.54 13.89 -12.88
N ALA A 731 19.23 15.03 -12.66
CA ALA A 731 19.56 16.03 -13.72
C ALA A 731 20.91 15.81 -14.46
N LEU A 732 21.49 16.82 -15.14
CA LEU A 732 22.80 16.68 -15.83
C LEU A 732 23.59 18.00 -15.91
N ASP A 733 24.87 17.98 -16.31
CA ASP A 733 25.62 19.19 -16.67
C ASP A 733 26.41 19.04 -17.99
N VAL A 734 27.46 18.23 -17.98
CA VAL A 734 28.33 17.88 -19.12
C VAL A 734 28.85 16.43 -19.01
N SER A 735 28.31 15.65 -18.06
CA SER A 735 29.00 14.49 -17.48
C SER A 735 28.26 13.16 -17.58
N GLU A 736 27.02 13.12 -18.11
CA GLU A 736 26.19 11.91 -18.25
C GLU A 736 25.89 11.13 -16.95
N LEU A 737 26.05 11.81 -15.83
CA LEU A 737 25.55 11.41 -14.52
C LEU A 737 24.32 12.23 -14.17
N ARG A 738 23.68 11.83 -13.09
CA ARG A 738 22.35 12.29 -12.74
C ARG A 738 22.41 13.34 -11.62
N GLN A 739 22.89 14.53 -12.00
CA GLN A 739 23.40 15.63 -11.16
C GLN A 739 22.30 16.37 -10.34
N LEU A 740 22.68 17.10 -9.28
CA LEU A 740 21.73 17.75 -8.35
C LEU A 740 21.57 19.28 -8.57
N PHE A 741 20.35 19.76 -8.90
CA PHE A 741 19.93 21.16 -8.75
C PHE A 741 18.38 21.32 -8.57
N VAL A 742 17.89 21.72 -7.39
CA VAL A 742 16.46 22.04 -7.00
C VAL A 742 15.71 23.00 -7.96
N THR A 743 14.37 22.87 -8.16
CA THR A 743 13.57 23.87 -8.91
C THR A 743 12.15 24.22 -8.42
N ASP A 744 11.69 25.41 -8.84
CA ASP A 744 10.32 25.94 -8.77
C ASP A 744 9.58 25.82 -10.12
N GLY A 745 10.20 25.14 -11.09
CA GLY A 745 9.77 25.07 -12.48
C GLY A 745 10.18 26.28 -13.32
N THR A 746 11.21 27.01 -12.91
CA THR A 746 11.87 28.01 -13.74
C THR A 746 13.36 27.70 -13.86
N ALA A 747 13.93 27.94 -15.04
CA ALA A 747 15.36 27.78 -15.33
C ALA A 747 16.30 28.62 -14.43
N ALA A 748 15.75 29.52 -13.61
CA ALA A 748 16.49 30.32 -12.62
C ALA A 748 16.31 29.84 -11.17
N GLY A 749 15.12 29.35 -10.78
CA GLY A 749 14.87 28.71 -9.47
C GLY A 749 15.43 27.29 -9.38
N THR A 750 15.82 26.77 -10.54
CA THR A 750 16.82 25.74 -10.86
C THR A 750 18.20 26.04 -10.25
N LEU A 751 18.44 25.78 -8.97
CA LEU A 751 19.53 26.42 -8.22
C LEU A 751 20.95 25.94 -8.60
N GLN A 752 21.59 26.60 -9.56
CA GLN A 752 22.96 26.32 -10.03
C GLN A 752 23.97 26.04 -8.88
N LEU A 753 24.69 24.93 -9.01
CA LEU A 753 25.28 24.16 -7.91
C LEU A 753 26.82 24.28 -7.74
N THR A 754 27.62 23.21 -7.96
CA THR A 754 29.08 23.16 -7.69
C THR A 754 29.92 22.52 -8.82
N SER A 755 30.45 21.30 -8.65
CA SER A 755 31.22 20.49 -9.63
C SER A 755 31.68 19.16 -9.00
N PHE A 756 31.08 18.03 -9.38
CA PHE A 756 31.44 16.68 -8.91
C PHE A 756 31.12 15.60 -9.98
N THR A 757 31.97 14.58 -10.10
CA THR A 757 31.88 13.48 -11.09
C THR A 757 32.73 12.25 -10.70
N SER A 758 32.12 11.06 -10.69
CA SER A 758 32.76 9.73 -10.79
C SER A 758 31.84 8.83 -11.63
N ASP A 759 32.32 8.19 -12.70
CA ASP A 759 31.42 7.81 -13.81
C ASP A 759 30.73 6.43 -13.70
N TRP A 760 29.42 6.43 -13.41
CA TRP A 760 28.52 5.28 -13.41
C TRP A 760 27.08 5.69 -13.78
N ASN A 761 26.33 4.86 -14.51
CA ASN A 761 24.91 5.16 -14.80
C ASN A 761 23.96 4.80 -13.64
N GLY A 762 24.39 3.88 -12.76
CA GLY A 762 23.78 3.70 -11.44
C GLY A 762 24.13 4.89 -10.55
N GLY A 763 23.23 5.25 -9.63
CA GLY A 763 23.09 6.62 -9.14
C GLY A 763 22.19 7.48 -10.06
N PRO A 764 21.13 8.13 -9.54
CA PRO A 764 21.02 8.62 -8.17
C PRO A 764 19.78 8.10 -7.41
N ILE A 765 18.66 8.82 -7.53
CA ILE A 765 17.46 8.89 -6.71
C ILE A 765 16.30 9.29 -7.66
N PRO A 766 15.79 8.32 -8.47
CA PRO A 766 14.35 8.25 -8.86
C PRO A 766 13.58 6.87 -8.80
N GLY A 767 12.88 6.54 -7.70
CA GLY A 767 12.10 5.29 -7.47
C GLY A 767 11.02 5.35 -6.35
N ALA A 768 11.30 5.43 -5.02
CA ALA A 768 10.35 6.00 -4.02
C ALA A 768 10.81 6.48 -2.60
N ALA A 769 12.04 7.01 -2.44
CA ALA A 769 12.61 7.81 -1.27
C ALA A 769 11.46 8.94 -1.23
N VAL A 770 11.01 9.36 -0.04
CA VAL A 770 9.90 10.27 0.23
C VAL A 770 10.26 11.38 1.24
N ALA A 771 9.53 12.49 1.18
CA ALA A 771 9.56 13.56 2.17
C ALA A 771 8.32 13.58 3.06
N ALA A 772 8.58 13.81 4.34
CA ALA A 772 7.61 14.14 5.36
C ALA A 772 7.70 15.64 5.67
N GLY A 773 6.56 16.35 5.65
CA GLY A 773 6.56 17.81 5.81
C GLY A 773 7.33 18.51 4.68
N ASP A 774 8.47 19.11 5.02
CA ASP A 774 9.36 19.86 4.11
C ASP A 774 10.68 19.12 3.75
N ARG A 775 10.80 17.81 4.05
CA ARG A 775 12.11 17.11 4.08
C ARG A 775 12.14 15.62 3.78
N LEU A 776 13.30 15.16 3.31
CA LEU A 776 13.61 13.87 2.70
C LEU A 776 14.82 13.12 3.31
N PHE A 777 14.98 11.82 3.01
CA PHE A 777 15.85 10.89 3.73
C PHE A 777 16.46 9.75 2.84
N PHE A 778 17.69 9.86 2.28
CA PHE A 778 18.26 9.05 1.17
C PHE A 778 19.57 8.23 1.35
N ILE A 779 20.30 7.87 0.29
CA ILE A 779 21.52 7.02 0.37
C ILE A 779 22.59 7.42 -0.67
N GLN A 780 23.84 6.98 -0.46
CA GLN A 780 24.97 7.04 -1.41
C GLN A 780 25.77 5.74 -1.27
N GLN A 781 25.31 4.71 -1.98
CA GLN A 781 25.62 3.31 -1.66
C GLN A 781 26.68 2.70 -2.59
N GLU A 782 27.51 1.84 -2.00
CA GLU A 782 28.07 0.66 -2.66
C GLU A 782 28.24 -0.41 -1.55
N VAL A 783 29.00 -1.48 -1.80
CA VAL A 783 28.72 -2.79 -1.18
C VAL A 783 29.99 -3.61 -0.85
N LEU A 784 30.94 -3.03 -0.10
CA LEU A 784 31.89 -3.79 0.75
C LEU A 784 32.46 -3.09 2.00
N ALA A 785 32.39 -1.76 2.14
CA ALA A 785 33.18 -1.00 3.14
C ALA A 785 32.38 -0.33 4.28
N GLU A 786 32.74 0.91 4.64
CA GLU A 786 32.33 1.64 5.85
C GLU A 786 31.32 2.76 5.48
N PRO A 787 30.03 2.69 5.88
CA PRO A 787 28.94 3.53 5.36
C PRO A 787 28.51 4.71 6.26
N GLU A 788 27.56 5.53 5.76
CA GLU A 788 27.01 6.72 6.44
C GLU A 788 25.47 6.86 6.27
N LEU A 789 24.84 7.87 6.89
CA LEU A 789 23.52 8.42 6.51
C LEU A 789 23.41 9.93 6.75
N TRP A 790 22.62 10.63 5.95
CA TRP A 790 22.57 12.10 5.85
C TRP A 790 21.07 12.64 5.79
N VAL A 791 20.57 13.55 4.88
CA VAL A 791 19.15 14.13 4.80
C VAL A 791 18.91 14.96 3.50
N THR A 792 17.71 15.47 3.13
CA THR A 792 17.58 16.74 2.33
C THR A 792 16.30 17.58 2.51
N ASP A 793 16.50 18.90 2.62
CA ASP A 793 15.51 19.97 2.75
C ASP A 793 15.31 20.81 1.46
N GLY A 794 15.80 20.31 0.32
CA GLY A 794 15.83 21.08 -0.93
C GLY A 794 17.07 21.96 -1.12
N SER A 795 18.02 21.94 -0.19
CA SER A 795 19.33 22.60 -0.34
C SER A 795 20.50 21.60 -0.39
N VAL A 796 21.58 22.03 -1.04
CA VAL A 796 22.88 21.32 -1.09
C VAL A 796 23.44 21.10 0.31
N ALA A 797 23.39 22.14 1.14
CA ALA A 797 23.92 22.08 2.50
C ALA A 797 23.09 21.14 3.38
N GLY A 798 21.81 20.98 3.08
CA GLY A 798 20.91 20.04 3.71
C GLY A 798 21.06 18.59 3.23
N THR A 799 22.01 18.25 2.35
CA THR A 799 22.20 16.89 1.79
C THR A 799 22.72 15.83 2.81
N GLN A 800 22.41 15.98 4.11
CA GLN A 800 23.38 15.84 5.22
C GLN A 800 22.86 15.20 6.53
N ALA A 801 23.74 14.76 7.43
CA ALA A 801 23.55 14.21 8.79
C ALA A 801 22.15 14.29 9.47
N PHE A 802 21.57 13.11 9.73
CA PHE A 802 20.42 12.94 10.65
C PHE A 802 20.87 12.27 11.97
N ALA A 803 21.08 10.95 11.96
CA ALA A 803 21.50 10.14 13.11
C ALA A 803 22.93 9.56 12.94
N ALA A 804 23.39 8.70 13.88
CA ALA A 804 24.75 8.14 13.91
C ALA A 804 24.92 6.89 14.80
N ASP A 805 26.03 6.17 14.59
CA ASP A 805 26.77 5.39 15.62
C ASP A 805 26.10 4.13 16.22
N GLY A 806 25.59 3.19 15.38
CA GLY A 806 25.34 1.81 15.87
C GLY A 806 24.68 0.76 14.96
N VAL A 807 23.60 1.09 14.26
CA VAL A 807 22.59 0.17 13.70
C VAL A 807 22.94 -0.01 12.18
N TYR A 808 23.47 -1.14 11.66
CA TYR A 808 24.19 -1.20 10.33
C TYR A 808 23.32 -1.42 9.04
N ALA A 809 23.50 -2.50 8.24
CA ALA A 809 22.53 -3.10 7.28
C ALA A 809 22.20 -2.59 5.86
N SER A 810 20.97 -2.87 5.39
CA SER A 810 20.56 -3.03 3.98
C SER A 810 19.34 -2.17 3.61
N VAL A 811 18.15 -2.62 3.15
CA VAL A 811 16.99 -1.70 2.90
C VAL A 811 15.64 -2.49 2.80
N PHE A 812 14.46 -2.09 3.35
CA PHE A 812 13.09 -2.67 3.08
C PHE A 812 11.79 -1.79 3.24
N GLY A 813 10.90 -1.80 2.22
CA GLY A 813 9.50 -1.30 2.13
C GLY A 813 9.17 0.16 1.71
N PHE A 814 8.58 0.38 0.50
CA PHE A 814 7.90 1.64 0.08
C PHE A 814 6.37 1.49 -0.19
N GLU A 815 5.44 2.34 0.33
CA GLU A 815 3.95 2.23 0.20
C GLU A 815 3.12 3.53 0.39
N SER A 816 2.13 3.85 -0.44
CA SER A 816 1.56 5.23 -0.57
C SER A 816 0.71 5.78 0.61
N LEU A 817 1.34 6.05 1.76
CA LEU A 817 0.71 6.58 2.98
C LEU A 817 0.50 8.12 2.96
N ALA A 818 0.10 8.69 1.83
CA ALA A 818 -0.13 10.12 1.67
C ALA A 818 -1.47 10.57 2.29
N LYS A 819 -1.56 10.62 3.64
CA LYS A 819 -2.78 11.07 4.35
C LYS A 819 -2.52 12.11 5.47
N PRO A 820 -3.43 13.09 5.69
CA PRO A 820 -3.05 14.34 6.37
C PRO A 820 -2.78 14.24 7.88
N GLY A 821 -3.25 13.18 8.56
CA GLY A 821 -3.18 13.07 10.03
C GLY A 821 -1.76 13.07 10.60
N LEU A 822 -0.76 12.70 9.80
CA LEU A 822 0.64 12.58 10.22
C LEU A 822 1.38 13.94 10.29
N GLY A 823 0.86 14.99 9.63
CA GLY A 823 1.32 16.38 9.72
C GLY A 823 2.71 16.68 9.13
N THR A 824 3.77 16.10 9.70
CA THR A 824 5.19 16.30 9.34
C THR A 824 5.97 14.97 9.27
N ARG A 825 5.27 13.83 9.28
CA ARG A 825 5.81 12.53 9.73
C ARG A 825 5.69 11.35 8.77
N ALA A 826 6.38 10.28 9.17
CA ALA A 826 7.18 9.37 8.38
C ALA A 826 7.34 8.02 9.15
N LEU A 827 7.74 6.89 8.55
CA LEU A 827 7.75 5.55 9.17
C LEU A 827 8.88 4.65 8.57
N ILE A 828 9.33 3.57 9.25
CA ILE A 828 10.62 2.84 9.03
C ILE A 828 10.62 1.38 9.60
N THR A 829 11.79 0.83 9.98
CA THR A 829 12.02 -0.13 11.08
C THR A 829 13.40 0.16 11.75
N LEU A 830 13.85 -0.48 12.87
CA LEU A 830 15.22 -0.50 13.48
C LEU A 830 15.28 -1.35 14.79
N ASP A 831 16.47 -1.74 15.32
CA ASP A 831 16.66 -2.28 16.70
C ASP A 831 18.07 -2.00 17.34
N ASP A 832 18.24 -2.27 18.64
CA ASP A 832 19.49 -2.25 19.45
C ASP A 832 20.41 -3.46 19.18
N GLY A 833 19.89 -4.50 18.52
CA GLY A 833 20.45 -5.85 18.61
C GLY A 833 19.97 -6.62 19.84
N VAL A 834 18.74 -6.34 20.31
CA VAL A 834 18.04 -7.15 21.33
C VAL A 834 17.81 -8.55 20.76
N SER A 835 17.20 -8.59 19.58
CA SER A 835 17.15 -9.65 18.54
C SER A 835 16.09 -9.32 17.47
N GLY A 836 15.31 -8.24 17.62
CA GLY A 836 14.20 -7.90 16.74
C GLY A 836 13.63 -6.49 17.02
N PRO A 837 13.11 -5.80 16.00
CA PRO A 837 12.68 -4.38 16.06
C PRO A 837 11.30 -4.07 16.67
N GLU A 838 11.17 -2.92 17.36
CA GLU A 838 9.95 -2.37 17.99
C GLU A 838 8.92 -1.79 16.96
N LEU A 839 8.28 -0.63 17.16
CA LEU A 839 7.59 0.17 16.10
C LEU A 839 7.87 1.67 16.39
N TRP A 840 8.20 2.59 15.47
CA TRP A 840 8.92 3.87 15.79
C TRP A 840 8.68 5.22 15.02
N VAL A 841 8.16 5.40 13.80
CA VAL A 841 7.99 6.76 13.15
C VAL A 841 9.28 7.61 12.92
N VAL A 842 9.25 8.59 12.00
CA VAL A 842 10.22 9.71 11.81
C VAL A 842 9.45 10.95 11.28
N GLY A 843 10.11 12.08 10.97
CA GLY A 843 9.50 13.28 10.39
C GLY A 843 10.48 14.45 10.26
N SER A 844 10.05 15.56 9.66
CA SER A 844 10.90 16.78 9.58
C SER A 844 11.16 17.44 10.93
N ASP A 845 10.34 17.11 11.94
CA ASP A 845 10.47 17.51 13.34
C ASP A 845 11.26 16.53 14.22
N LEU A 846 11.68 15.39 13.66
CA LEU A 846 12.48 14.37 14.34
C LEU A 846 13.96 14.44 13.89
N GLY A 847 14.88 13.83 14.64
CA GLY A 847 16.34 13.82 14.37
C GLY A 847 16.95 12.42 14.29
N ALA A 848 16.06 11.43 14.24
CA ALA A 848 16.21 9.99 14.08
C ALA A 848 14.76 9.46 13.90
N PRO A 849 14.55 8.16 13.69
CA PRO A 849 13.25 7.54 13.98
C PRO A 849 12.92 7.48 15.50
N VAL A 850 11.64 7.66 15.99
CA VAL A 850 11.27 8.00 17.43
C VAL A 850 9.94 7.42 18.06
N LEU A 851 9.80 6.09 18.16
CA LEU A 851 8.95 5.22 19.03
C LEU A 851 7.37 5.24 18.95
N LEU A 852 6.76 4.21 18.32
CA LEU A 852 5.34 3.78 18.18
C LEU A 852 4.95 2.37 18.80
N ALA A 853 5.89 1.55 19.31
CA ALA A 853 5.82 0.24 20.05
C ALA A 853 5.47 -1.11 19.34
N ASP A 854 6.39 -2.11 19.44
CA ASP A 854 6.50 -3.55 19.00
C ASP A 854 5.19 -4.34 18.71
N VAL A 855 4.90 -5.42 19.45
CA VAL A 855 3.58 -6.06 19.60
C VAL A 855 3.51 -6.83 20.93
N ASN A 856 4.49 -7.72 21.14
CA ASN A 856 4.49 -8.77 22.18
C ASN A 856 5.92 -9.33 22.27
N PRO A 857 6.86 -8.60 22.88
CA PRO A 857 8.28 -8.85 22.65
C PRO A 857 8.75 -10.20 23.25
N GLY A 858 9.22 -11.09 22.38
CA GLY A 858 9.72 -12.44 22.70
C GLY A 858 10.95 -12.89 21.89
N LEU A 859 10.81 -13.18 20.58
CA LEU A 859 11.91 -13.51 19.65
C LEU A 859 11.54 -13.45 18.14
N GLY A 860 10.59 -12.62 17.74
CA GLY A 860 10.33 -12.35 16.32
C GLY A 860 11.18 -11.22 15.75
N ALA A 861 10.78 -10.68 14.59
CA ALA A 861 11.56 -9.68 13.87
C ALA A 861 10.72 -8.55 13.22
N GLY A 862 10.83 -8.34 11.90
CA GLY A 862 10.45 -7.11 11.20
C GLY A 862 9.01 -7.03 10.66
N LEU A 863 8.90 -7.01 9.34
CA LEU A 863 7.74 -6.68 8.49
C LEU A 863 6.27 -6.89 8.95
N PRO A 864 5.41 -5.89 8.73
CA PRO A 864 3.96 -6.05 8.47
C PRO A 864 3.66 -6.50 6.99
N GLY A 865 2.49 -6.22 6.31
CA GLY A 865 1.99 -6.55 4.88
C GLY A 865 0.97 -5.66 4.04
N GLY A 866 1.19 -4.39 3.56
CA GLY A 866 0.28 -3.36 2.96
C GLY A 866 0.06 -1.99 3.75
N ALA A 867 0.27 -0.71 3.30
CA ALA A 867 0.13 0.57 4.11
C ALA A 867 -0.77 1.84 3.72
N THR A 868 -1.95 2.13 4.34
CA THR A 868 -2.56 3.50 4.52
C THR A 868 -3.43 3.70 5.81
N LEU A 869 -4.04 4.88 6.03
CA LEU A 869 -4.62 5.41 7.31
C LEU A 869 -6.14 5.75 7.24
N VAL A 870 -6.89 5.67 8.36
CA VAL A 870 -8.26 6.26 8.49
C VAL A 870 -8.44 6.99 9.84
N GLY A 871 -8.84 8.27 9.80
CA GLY A 871 -9.01 9.09 11.00
C GLY A 871 -7.69 9.31 11.75
N GLU A 872 -7.63 8.93 13.03
CA GLU A 872 -6.41 8.88 13.85
C GLU A 872 -5.75 7.48 13.87
N LEU A 873 -6.21 6.52 13.04
CA LEU A 873 -5.87 5.10 13.15
C LEU A 873 -5.08 4.52 11.93
N VAL A 874 -4.12 3.67 12.27
CA VAL A 874 -3.19 2.81 11.49
C VAL A 874 -3.57 1.33 11.72
N PHE A 875 -3.22 0.41 10.80
CA PHE A 875 -4.12 -0.73 10.50
C PHE A 875 -3.44 -1.90 9.75
N PHE A 876 -2.48 -2.59 10.34
CA PHE A 876 -1.41 -3.36 9.65
C PHE A 876 -1.77 -4.81 9.25
N SER A 877 -0.78 -5.69 9.05
CA SER A 877 -0.90 -7.17 8.89
C SER A 877 0.27 -7.85 9.63
N ALA A 878 0.19 -9.15 10.05
CA ALA A 878 1.01 -9.72 11.16
C ALA A 878 1.49 -11.22 11.09
N ASP A 879 2.53 -11.60 11.88
CA ASP A 879 3.18 -12.93 12.04
C ASP A 879 3.83 -13.16 13.45
N ASP A 880 4.03 -14.40 13.94
CA ASP A 880 4.21 -14.81 15.37
C ASP A 880 5.15 -15.99 15.71
N GLY A 881 5.10 -17.13 15.01
CA GLY A 881 5.68 -18.42 15.42
C GLY A 881 4.74 -19.37 16.19
N VAL A 882 3.55 -18.94 16.65
CA VAL A 882 2.67 -19.71 17.55
C VAL A 882 1.14 -19.52 17.38
N ASN A 883 0.61 -18.31 17.17
CA ASN A 883 -0.82 -18.02 17.40
C ASN A 883 -1.82 -18.27 16.25
N GLY A 884 -1.59 -17.68 15.06
CA GLY A 884 -2.61 -17.47 14.02
C GLY A 884 -3.15 -16.03 13.99
N ARG A 885 -2.90 -15.31 12.89
CA ARG A 885 -3.25 -13.90 12.56
C ARG A 885 -4.60 -13.39 13.07
N GLU A 886 -4.55 -12.24 13.73
CA GLU A 886 -5.68 -11.55 14.35
C GLU A 886 -5.82 -10.11 13.78
N LEU A 887 -6.71 -9.29 14.34
CA LEU A 887 -7.09 -7.97 13.81
C LEU A 887 -7.18 -6.93 14.97
N HIS A 888 -6.44 -5.80 14.99
CA HIS A 888 -6.10 -5.11 16.26
C HIS A 888 -5.67 -3.59 16.27
N ALA A 889 -5.45 -2.92 15.12
CA ALA A 889 -5.24 -1.46 14.87
C ALA A 889 -4.21 -0.66 15.72
N LEU A 890 -3.97 0.62 15.40
CA LEU A 890 -3.08 1.54 16.13
C LEU A 890 -3.52 3.02 16.04
N ALA A 891 -3.77 3.68 17.18
CA ALA A 891 -4.08 5.12 17.23
C ALA A 891 -2.81 6.00 17.33
N LEU A 892 -2.85 7.21 16.75
CA LEU A 892 -1.71 8.14 16.67
C LEU A 892 -1.86 9.42 17.55
N PRO A 893 -1.51 9.37 18.86
CA PRO A 893 -1.38 10.55 19.74
C PRO A 893 0.06 10.82 20.23
N ASP A 894 0.38 12.09 20.53
CA ASP A 894 1.50 12.56 21.38
C ASP A 894 2.82 11.73 21.36
N VAL A 895 3.39 11.46 20.17
CA VAL A 895 4.61 10.62 20.09
C VAL A 895 5.83 11.35 20.65
N GLY A 896 6.14 11.03 21.91
CA GLY A 896 7.30 11.48 22.67
C GLY A 896 7.36 10.78 24.03
N ASN A 897 8.23 9.76 24.13
CA ASN A 897 8.37 8.78 25.24
C ASN A 897 7.39 7.61 25.22
N TRP A 898 7.47 6.79 24.18
CA TRP A 898 7.07 5.38 24.27
C TRP A 898 8.32 4.54 24.64
N LYS A 899 8.14 3.30 25.15
CA LYS A 899 9.14 2.22 25.30
C LYS A 899 8.42 0.99 25.84
N ALA A 900 8.36 -0.10 25.08
CA ALA A 900 7.92 -1.39 25.56
C ALA A 900 9.07 -2.15 26.24
N GLN A 901 8.76 -3.01 27.22
CA GLN A 901 9.67 -4.01 27.76
C GLN A 901 8.91 -5.27 28.18
N VAL A 902 9.53 -6.43 27.97
CA VAL A 902 9.01 -7.77 28.33
C VAL A 902 8.81 -7.91 29.85
N PHE A 903 7.73 -8.56 30.28
CA PHE A 903 7.40 -8.72 31.72
C PHE A 903 8.38 -9.64 32.49
N GLY A 904 9.12 -10.51 31.80
CA GLY A 904 10.18 -11.36 32.36
C GLY A 904 9.76 -12.80 32.71
N SER A 905 10.74 -13.71 32.70
CA SER A 905 10.56 -15.16 32.87
C SER A 905 10.72 -15.63 34.33
N GLY A 906 9.89 -16.59 34.74
CA GLY A 906 9.88 -17.11 36.11
C GLY A 906 11.06 -18.03 36.44
N CYS A 907 11.86 -17.65 37.43
CA CYS A 907 12.89 -18.54 38.00
C CYS A 907 12.27 -19.59 38.92
N GLY A 908 12.37 -20.88 38.56
CA GLY A 908 12.38 -21.98 39.53
C GLY A 908 11.18 -22.14 40.46
N SER A 909 9.96 -21.87 39.99
CA SER A 909 8.72 -22.27 40.69
C SER A 909 8.67 -23.81 40.84
N PRO A 910 8.06 -24.42 41.89
CA PRO A 910 6.99 -23.92 42.77
C PRO A 910 7.39 -22.83 43.77
N ALA A 911 6.37 -22.10 44.24
CA ALA A 911 6.44 -20.97 45.16
C ALA A 911 5.50 -21.19 46.38
N PRO A 912 5.62 -20.42 47.48
CA PRO A 912 4.64 -20.45 48.58
C PRO A 912 3.24 -20.04 48.10
N THR A 913 2.19 -20.39 48.85
CA THR A 913 0.81 -19.99 48.55
C THR A 913 0.29 -18.99 49.58
N ILE A 914 -0.45 -17.99 49.11
CA ILE A 914 -1.05 -16.94 49.94
C ILE A 914 -2.57 -17.13 49.91
N ALA A 915 -3.19 -17.15 51.08
CA ALA A 915 -4.64 -17.19 51.21
C ALA A 915 -5.12 -16.08 52.17
N ALA A 916 -6.05 -15.26 51.70
CA ALA A 916 -6.79 -14.31 52.54
C ALA A 916 -8.26 -14.72 52.59
N ALA A 917 -8.94 -14.50 53.72
CA ALA A 917 -10.35 -14.87 53.87
C ALA A 917 -11.14 -13.77 54.60
N GLY A 918 -12.25 -13.36 53.99
CA GLY A 918 -13.20 -12.39 54.53
C GLY A 918 -13.42 -11.19 53.62
N SER A 919 -14.22 -10.24 54.10
CA SER A 919 -14.34 -8.88 53.58
C SER A 919 -14.02 -7.91 54.72
N ALA A 920 -13.34 -6.81 54.41
CA ALA A 920 -12.92 -5.83 55.42
C ALA A 920 -13.35 -4.42 55.02
N THR A 921 -13.87 -3.66 55.98
CA THR A 921 -14.20 -2.25 55.83
C THR A 921 -13.04 -1.38 56.34
N VAL A 922 -13.02 -0.10 55.98
CA VAL A 922 -12.02 0.85 56.46
C VAL A 922 -12.07 0.95 57.99
N GLY A 923 -10.97 0.58 58.66
CA GLY A 923 -10.87 0.50 60.12
C GLY A 923 -10.97 -0.91 60.71
N ASP A 924 -11.31 -1.93 59.93
CA ASP A 924 -11.35 -3.33 60.37
C ASP A 924 -9.98 -4.03 60.27
N LEU A 925 -9.91 -5.21 60.90
CA LEU A 925 -8.81 -6.18 60.79
C LEU A 925 -9.20 -7.33 59.86
N PHE A 926 -8.30 -7.72 58.95
CA PHE A 926 -8.41 -8.96 58.16
C PHE A 926 -7.24 -9.90 58.43
N THR A 927 -7.42 -11.19 58.13
CA THR A 927 -6.40 -12.22 58.37
C THR A 927 -5.79 -12.69 57.05
N VAL A 928 -4.45 -12.72 57.00
CA VAL A 928 -3.65 -13.27 55.90
C VAL A 928 -2.93 -14.52 56.38
N THR A 929 -3.00 -15.59 55.60
CA THR A 929 -2.25 -16.84 55.83
C THR A 929 -1.26 -17.05 54.68
N VAL A 930 -0.03 -17.42 55.02
CA VAL A 930 1.00 -17.82 54.06
C VAL A 930 1.44 -19.24 54.40
N ASP A 931 1.43 -20.13 53.40
CA ASP A 931 1.77 -21.54 53.55
C ASP A 931 2.91 -21.95 52.59
N GLY A 932 3.64 -23.00 52.95
CA GLY A 932 4.80 -23.49 52.20
C GLY A 932 6.12 -22.76 52.48
N LEU A 933 6.23 -21.98 53.57
CA LEU A 933 7.47 -21.27 53.89
C LEU A 933 8.60 -22.21 54.34
N ALA A 934 9.79 -22.05 53.74
CA ALA A 934 11.00 -22.74 54.16
C ALA A 934 11.44 -22.31 55.58
N PRO A 935 12.11 -23.18 56.37
CA PRO A 935 12.66 -22.80 57.67
C PRO A 935 13.64 -21.65 57.55
N LEU A 936 13.53 -20.65 58.45
CA LEU A 936 14.36 -19.42 58.47
C LEU A 936 14.10 -18.45 57.30
N ALA A 937 13.02 -18.62 56.54
CA ALA A 937 12.60 -17.63 55.55
C ALA A 937 12.07 -16.34 56.20
N PHE A 938 12.40 -15.19 55.58
CA PHE A 938 11.87 -13.87 55.93
C PHE A 938 10.76 -13.45 54.97
N THR A 939 9.69 -12.87 55.50
CA THR A 939 8.55 -12.39 54.69
C THR A 939 8.25 -10.91 54.90
N ASN A 940 8.02 -10.21 53.79
CA ASN A 940 7.56 -8.81 53.71
C ASN A 940 6.21 -8.74 52.98
N LEU A 941 5.37 -7.77 53.34
CA LEU A 941 4.06 -7.53 52.72
C LEU A 941 3.95 -6.08 52.23
N TYR A 942 3.47 -5.88 51.01
CA TYR A 942 3.35 -4.57 50.36
C TYR A 942 1.91 -4.28 49.91
N LEU A 943 1.59 -2.98 49.79
CA LEU A 943 0.39 -2.44 49.16
C LEU A 943 0.81 -1.31 48.21
N GLY A 944 0.11 -1.15 47.08
CA GLY A 944 0.41 -0.10 46.09
C GLY A 944 -0.40 -0.24 44.80
N SER A 945 -0.17 0.68 43.85
CA SER A 945 -0.98 0.82 42.62
C SER A 945 -0.16 1.41 41.45
N GLY A 946 -0.14 0.73 40.31
CA GLY A 946 0.59 1.12 39.09
C GLY A 946 2.11 0.84 39.15
N PRO A 947 2.74 0.40 38.05
CA PRO A 947 4.03 -0.30 38.07
C PRO A 947 5.26 0.55 38.44
N SER A 948 6.30 -0.13 38.95
CA SER A 948 7.65 0.39 39.23
C SER A 948 8.67 -0.76 39.32
N ASN A 949 9.95 -0.52 38.98
CA ASN A 949 11.01 -1.55 39.02
C ASN A 949 11.83 -1.50 40.32
N LEU A 950 12.01 -2.65 41.00
CA LEU A 950 12.86 -2.76 42.19
C LEU A 950 14.01 -3.77 41.95
N PRO A 951 15.29 -3.35 42.06
CA PRO A 951 16.44 -4.25 41.90
C PRO A 951 16.72 -5.01 43.21
N LEU A 952 16.76 -6.34 43.15
CA LEU A 952 16.98 -7.21 44.33
C LEU A 952 18.41 -7.78 44.40
N GLY A 953 19.23 -7.52 43.38
CA GLY A 953 20.61 -8.02 43.28
C GLY A 953 20.70 -9.42 42.67
N GLY A 954 21.93 -9.88 42.40
CA GLY A 954 22.17 -11.21 41.81
C GLY A 954 21.62 -11.42 40.39
N GLY A 955 21.30 -10.34 39.66
CA GLY A 955 20.68 -10.40 38.33
C GLY A 955 19.14 -10.40 38.35
N CYS A 956 18.49 -10.23 39.51
CA CYS A 956 17.04 -10.19 39.64
C CYS A 956 16.49 -8.76 39.84
N SER A 957 15.46 -8.42 39.07
CA SER A 957 14.59 -7.25 39.26
C SER A 957 13.13 -7.67 39.06
N ILE A 958 12.21 -7.01 39.75
CA ILE A 958 10.77 -7.30 39.64
C ILE A 958 9.95 -6.02 39.50
N LEU A 959 8.80 -6.15 38.83
CA LEU A 959 7.79 -5.11 38.71
C LEU A 959 6.87 -5.15 39.94
N ILE A 960 6.83 -4.07 40.72
CA ILE A 960 5.91 -3.90 41.86
C ILE A 960 5.06 -2.66 41.64
N ALA A 961 3.76 -2.78 41.90
CA ALA A 961 2.85 -1.64 41.88
C ALA A 961 3.16 -0.67 43.04
N ASN A 962 3.69 0.53 42.77
CA ASN A 962 4.12 1.60 43.68
C ASN A 962 4.20 1.19 45.17
N PRO A 963 5.21 0.40 45.57
CA PRO A 963 5.22 -0.28 46.86
C PRO A 963 5.35 0.71 48.02
N THR A 964 4.30 0.82 48.83
CA THR A 964 4.41 1.33 50.19
C THR A 964 4.59 0.14 51.13
N PRO A 965 5.72 -0.02 51.83
CA PRO A 965 5.95 -1.18 52.70
C PRO A 965 4.95 -1.19 53.86
N PHE A 966 4.28 -2.33 54.08
CA PHE A 966 3.17 -2.44 55.03
C PHE A 966 3.42 -3.41 56.17
N LEU A 967 4.06 -4.56 55.91
CA LEU A 967 4.72 -5.37 56.95
C LEU A 967 6.21 -5.50 56.63
N GLY A 968 7.05 -4.91 57.50
CA GLY A 968 8.50 -5.04 57.44
C GLY A 968 9.02 -6.17 58.34
N GLY A 969 9.43 -7.27 57.71
CA GLY A 969 10.42 -8.23 58.20
C GLY A 969 10.04 -9.07 59.43
N PHE A 970 9.43 -10.24 59.20
CA PHE A 970 9.33 -11.30 60.21
C PHE A 970 10.09 -12.56 59.78
N ALA A 971 10.75 -13.21 60.74
CA ALA A 971 11.39 -14.51 60.55
C ALA A 971 10.41 -15.62 60.99
N SER A 972 10.11 -16.58 60.10
CA SER A 972 9.38 -17.79 60.47
C SER A 972 10.34 -18.94 60.77
N PHE A 973 9.92 -19.87 61.63
CA PHE A 973 10.67 -21.12 61.87
C PHE A 973 10.21 -22.28 60.97
N GLY A 974 9.57 -21.95 59.83
CA GLY A 974 9.13 -22.87 58.78
C GLY A 974 7.65 -23.25 58.86
N GLY A 975 6.99 -23.34 57.70
CA GLY A 975 5.58 -23.72 57.57
C GLY A 975 4.60 -22.58 57.91
N GLU A 976 3.84 -22.78 58.99
CA GLU A 976 2.67 -21.97 59.38
C GLU A 976 2.99 -20.48 59.58
N TYR A 977 2.30 -19.59 58.86
CA TYR A 977 2.22 -18.18 59.25
C TYR A 977 0.85 -17.54 59.00
N VAL A 978 0.30 -16.90 60.04
CA VAL A 978 -1.00 -16.22 60.04
C VAL A 978 -0.86 -14.86 60.72
N GLN A 979 -1.31 -13.78 60.07
CA GLN A 979 -1.19 -12.41 60.57
C GLN A 979 -2.49 -11.61 60.38
N ASN A 980 -2.85 -10.82 61.39
CA ASN A 980 -3.96 -9.86 61.32
C ASN A 980 -3.46 -8.47 60.89
N VAL A 981 -4.11 -7.85 59.92
CA VAL A 981 -3.70 -6.60 59.25
C VAL A 981 -4.85 -5.60 59.30
N ALA A 982 -4.57 -4.34 59.65
CA ALA A 982 -5.58 -3.28 59.78
C ALA A 982 -5.66 -2.41 58.52
N VAL A 983 -6.87 -2.08 58.06
CA VAL A 983 -7.09 -1.23 56.86
C VAL A 983 -6.94 0.26 57.20
N PRO A 984 -5.99 1.01 56.60
CA PRO A 984 -5.79 2.44 56.91
C PRO A 984 -6.95 3.36 56.49
N ALA A 985 -7.21 4.39 57.28
CA ALA A 985 -8.25 5.39 57.03
C ALA A 985 -7.76 6.63 56.24
N THR A 986 -7.08 6.42 55.11
CA THR A 986 -6.51 7.50 54.28
C THR A 986 -7.45 7.92 53.13
N PRO A 987 -7.78 9.23 52.95
CA PRO A 987 -8.79 9.67 51.98
C PRO A 987 -8.49 9.44 50.49
N GLY A 988 -7.22 9.22 50.12
CA GLY A 988 -6.78 9.16 48.72
C GLY A 988 -6.97 7.81 48.00
N LEU A 989 -7.62 6.83 48.64
CA LEU A 989 -7.76 5.46 48.13
C LEU A 989 -9.22 5.08 47.76
N ALA A 990 -10.12 6.06 47.71
CA ALA A 990 -11.52 5.81 47.37
C ALA A 990 -11.67 5.39 45.89
N GLY A 991 -12.19 4.18 45.66
CA GLY A 991 -12.43 3.65 44.31
C GLY A 991 -11.25 2.92 43.66
N ILE A 992 -10.18 2.61 44.42
CA ILE A 992 -9.00 1.90 43.91
C ILE A 992 -9.00 0.45 44.40
N GLU A 993 -8.82 -0.51 43.48
CA GLU A 993 -8.60 -1.93 43.81
C GLU A 993 -7.16 -2.14 44.32
N VAL A 994 -7.00 -2.89 45.42
CA VAL A 994 -5.72 -3.02 46.13
C VAL A 994 -5.20 -4.45 46.07
N TRP A 995 -3.95 -4.60 45.63
CA TRP A 995 -3.27 -5.88 45.42
C TRP A 995 -2.34 -6.23 46.58
N LEU A 996 -2.24 -7.51 46.92
CA LEU A 996 -1.44 -8.02 48.04
C LEU A 996 -0.25 -8.85 47.54
N GLN A 997 0.97 -8.29 47.57
CA GLN A 997 2.21 -9.02 47.24
C GLN A 997 3.00 -9.38 48.51
N ALA A 998 3.54 -10.59 48.56
CA ALA A 998 4.46 -11.06 49.60
C ALA A 998 5.63 -11.88 49.02
N PHE A 999 6.78 -11.82 49.70
CA PHE A 999 8.07 -12.35 49.23
C PHE A 999 8.75 -13.23 50.28
N ALA A 1000 9.46 -14.28 49.87
CA ALA A 1000 10.26 -15.13 50.75
C ALA A 1000 11.75 -15.17 50.35
N PHE A 1001 12.64 -14.94 51.30
CA PHE A 1001 14.11 -14.93 51.12
C PHE A 1001 14.83 -15.79 52.15
N GLU A 1002 15.93 -16.43 51.77
CA GLU A 1002 16.84 -17.14 52.69
C GLU A 1002 17.84 -16.16 53.34
N THR A 1003 18.20 -16.40 54.61
CA THR A 1003 19.31 -15.70 55.27
C THR A 1003 20.65 -15.90 54.56
N GLY A 1004 21.03 -14.93 53.72
CA GLY A 1004 22.28 -14.96 52.95
C GLY A 1004 22.24 -15.85 51.70
N GLY A 1005 21.06 -16.38 51.36
CA GLY A 1005 20.79 -17.14 50.14
C GLY A 1005 19.97 -16.33 49.14
N PRO A 1006 19.21 -16.99 48.24
CA PRO A 1006 18.47 -16.33 47.16
C PRO A 1006 17.07 -15.84 47.60
N ALA A 1007 16.36 -15.22 46.65
CA ALA A 1007 14.91 -15.22 46.65
C ALA A 1007 14.42 -16.67 46.48
N LEU A 1008 13.56 -17.14 47.39
CA LEU A 1008 13.00 -18.50 47.36
C LEU A 1008 11.62 -18.55 46.68
N GLY A 1009 10.93 -17.40 46.55
CA GLY A 1009 9.70 -17.29 45.77
C GLY A 1009 8.83 -16.06 46.06
N LEU A 1010 7.93 -15.79 45.11
CA LEU A 1010 6.75 -14.91 45.22
C LEU A 1010 5.55 -15.82 44.93
N GLY A 1011 4.55 -15.86 45.82
CA GLY A 1011 3.43 -16.79 45.72
C GLY A 1011 2.35 -16.40 44.71
N VAL A 1012 1.57 -17.38 44.25
CA VAL A 1012 0.39 -17.14 43.38
C VAL A 1012 -0.73 -16.48 44.19
N LEU A 1013 -1.39 -15.49 43.60
CA LEU A 1013 -2.58 -14.84 44.15
C LEU A 1013 -3.77 -15.83 44.24
N SER A 1014 -4.36 -16.00 45.43
CA SER A 1014 -5.70 -16.60 45.54
C SER A 1014 -6.78 -15.59 45.16
N GLN A 1015 -7.97 -16.07 44.77
CA GLN A 1015 -9.09 -15.23 44.32
C GLN A 1015 -9.47 -14.09 45.30
N ALA A 1016 -10.01 -13.02 44.71
CA ALA A 1016 -10.03 -11.65 45.22
C ALA A 1016 -10.50 -11.43 46.67
N LEU A 1017 -9.74 -10.59 47.40
CA LEU A 1017 -10.18 -9.95 48.63
C LEU A 1017 -11.01 -8.69 48.30
N ALA A 1018 -12.34 -8.81 48.30
CA ALA A 1018 -13.22 -7.67 48.07
C ALA A 1018 -13.24 -6.73 49.31
N ILE A 1019 -12.57 -5.58 49.19
CA ILE A 1019 -12.67 -4.46 50.15
C ILE A 1019 -13.91 -3.64 49.79
N LEU A 1020 -15.01 -3.84 50.52
CA LEU A 1020 -16.26 -3.12 50.28
C LEU A 1020 -16.23 -1.74 50.93
N LEU A 1021 -16.27 -0.70 50.09
CA LEU A 1021 -16.34 0.70 50.51
C LEU A 1021 -17.79 1.18 50.64
N GLY A 1022 -17.98 2.31 51.32
CA GLY A 1022 -19.27 2.96 51.55
C GLY A 1022 -19.12 4.11 52.56
N SER A 1023 -20.19 4.79 52.97
CA SER A 1023 -21.60 4.65 52.57
C SER A 1023 -21.90 5.16 51.16
#